data_AF-A0A6N9QY81-F1
#
_entry.id   AF-A0A6N9QY81-F1
#
_cell.length_a   1.000
_cell.length_b   1.000
_cell.length_c   1.000
_cell.angle_alpha   90.00
_cell.angle_beta   90.00
_cell.angle_gamma   90.00
#
_symmetry.space_group_name_H-M   'P 1'
#
loop_
_entity.id
_entity.type
_entity.pdbx_description
1 polymer ?
#
loop_
_entity_poly.entity_id
_entity_poly.type
_entity_poly.pdbx_seq_one_letter_code
_entity_poly.pdbx_strand_id
1 'polypeptide(L)'
;MTPRTTASHPDRRHGTGPAHDDSRPADQESTPPNAASFASAAPLPPHAPDAAQRGTPDNPLDLLCVGVGPFGLGLACLADPLPDVRAAFLDAAPGFDWHPGLLFDDATLQVPFLADLVTMADPTSRFSFLQWLKETGELYPFYVRESFFPLRRDYNAYCRWAAKRVGGVHWGHRVTEVTRPAGEGPWRVTARTRGVEHSWWARHLVVGTGTAPRTPGELSGVPEATVHASEYLSRRETLVSEEHVTVIGSGQSAAEVFLDLLHTPGGPAVDWFTRSPRFYPMEYSKLSLELTSPDYLDHFRSLPEAERDRLNASQPQLHRGISDATIDAIHEALYVRRNDPDAPPVRLVAATELVDAWHESGRTVLRWRNSENHHVRETVTDAVVAATGYRSAAPDWLAPVRDQLSLDASGRLSPDRYHRASPDGTVHVLNHGEHTHALTAPDLGMGPLRNAHVLAHVTGRTPYITEDHTTFQSFGHVPQRHVAPAVGPDGTFETRALGRAFTLRPVDPDGDAALLHAWLSSPRAHAWGLVGADEQTISREYHRMTAADAEDAWIVSEHDRPLALLETYDPARSPLAAVWPVRDGDAGLHLFVAPTSRPVPGTTRAVMAAALNLLWSDPAVQRVLVEPDARNERIRAINRWAGFREVGECHLAEKTACVSVVVRGEGPQDHVRTADTEASVAERAEVTR
;
A
#
# COMPACT_ATOMS: atom_id res chain seq x y z
N MET A 1 -57.80 26.02 -11.27
CA MET A 1 -57.39 27.36 -11.74
C MET A 1 -57.02 27.23 -13.21
N THR A 2 -57.69 28.02 -14.03
CA THR A 2 -57.99 27.77 -15.44
C THR A 2 -56.82 28.11 -16.39
N PRO A 3 -56.73 27.45 -17.56
CA PRO A 3 -55.64 27.50 -18.55
C PRO A 3 -56.04 28.31 -19.80
N ARG A 4 -55.14 28.44 -20.80
CA ARG A 4 -55.39 28.78 -22.23
C ARG A 4 -54.05 29.02 -22.96
N THR A 5 -53.77 28.67 -24.22
CA THR A 5 -54.46 27.94 -25.31
C THR A 5 -53.49 27.72 -26.50
N THR A 6 -53.70 26.61 -27.23
CA THR A 6 -53.69 26.37 -28.70
C THR A 6 -53.30 27.55 -29.65
N ALA A 7 -52.74 27.40 -30.87
CA ALA A 7 -53.01 26.42 -31.92
C ALA A 7 -51.99 26.47 -33.11
N SER A 8 -52.11 25.41 -33.92
CA SER A 8 -51.58 24.93 -35.21
C SER A 8 -51.64 25.82 -36.49
N HIS A 9 -50.62 25.61 -37.38
CA HIS A 9 -50.54 25.48 -38.89
C HIS A 9 -51.38 26.39 -39.84
N PRO A 10 -51.04 26.58 -41.16
CA PRO A 10 -50.38 25.62 -42.09
C PRO A 10 -49.43 26.16 -43.20
N ASP A 11 -48.87 25.17 -43.89
CA ASP A 11 -48.25 25.00 -45.22
C ASP A 11 -48.54 26.01 -46.37
N ARG A 12 -47.53 26.26 -47.25
CA ARG A 12 -47.71 26.63 -48.67
C ARG A 12 -46.46 26.37 -49.52
N ARG A 13 -46.60 25.45 -50.49
CA ARG A 13 -45.73 25.27 -51.66
C ARG A 13 -46.10 26.24 -52.80
N HIS A 14 -45.11 26.67 -53.58
CA HIS A 14 -45.18 26.74 -55.05
C HIS A 14 -43.76 26.93 -55.62
N GLY A 15 -43.41 26.16 -56.65
CA GLY A 15 -42.18 26.29 -57.41
C GLY A 15 -42.43 26.72 -58.85
N THR A 16 -41.35 27.04 -59.57
CA THR A 16 -41.14 26.97 -61.03
C THR A 16 -39.70 27.42 -61.34
N GLY A 17 -38.90 26.59 -62.03
CA GLY A 17 -37.62 27.00 -62.67
C GLY A 17 -37.87 27.69 -64.04
N PRO A 18 -36.94 27.69 -65.02
CA PRO A 18 -35.53 27.21 -65.06
C PRO A 18 -34.54 28.18 -65.79
N ALA A 19 -33.25 27.81 -65.90
CA ALA A 19 -32.39 27.85 -67.13
C ALA A 19 -30.88 28.15 -66.89
N HIS A 20 -30.06 27.47 -67.72
CA HIS A 20 -28.60 27.47 -67.99
C HIS A 20 -27.91 28.86 -68.02
N ASP A 21 -26.58 29.06 -67.92
CA ASP A 21 -25.44 28.38 -68.56
C ASP A 21 -24.06 28.85 -68.00
N ASP A 22 -23.04 28.05 -68.30
CA ASP A 22 -21.57 28.08 -68.18
C ASP A 22 -20.77 29.39 -67.90
N SER A 23 -19.70 29.27 -67.08
CA SER A 23 -18.26 29.36 -67.48
C SER A 23 -17.29 29.93 -66.39
N ARG A 24 -16.32 29.08 -65.97
CA ARG A 24 -14.89 29.25 -65.50
C ARG A 24 -14.34 30.59 -64.92
N PRO A 25 -13.21 30.62 -64.13
CA PRO A 25 -12.12 29.63 -64.03
C PRO A 25 -11.58 29.30 -62.61
N ALA A 26 -10.62 28.37 -62.60
CA ALA A 26 -9.79 27.93 -61.48
C ALA A 26 -8.65 28.90 -61.15
N ASP A 27 -8.26 28.91 -59.87
CA ASP A 27 -6.89 28.98 -59.30
C ASP A 27 -6.82 29.86 -58.05
N GLN A 28 -6.58 29.24 -56.89
CA GLN A 28 -5.45 29.51 -55.99
C GLN A 28 -5.62 28.73 -54.68
N GLU A 29 -5.04 27.53 -54.65
CA GLU A 29 -4.69 26.84 -53.41
C GLU A 29 -3.60 27.64 -52.68
N SER A 30 -3.84 27.93 -51.40
CA SER A 30 -2.83 28.41 -50.47
C SER A 30 -2.49 27.29 -49.49
N THR A 31 -1.28 26.77 -49.64
CA THR A 31 -0.66 25.75 -48.79
C THR A 31 -0.23 26.34 -47.45
N PRO A 32 -0.51 25.72 -46.28
CA PRO A 32 0.23 25.98 -45.05
C PRO A 32 1.53 25.15 -45.01
N PRO A 33 2.58 25.60 -44.28
CA PRO A 33 3.93 25.07 -44.44
C PRO A 33 4.22 23.82 -43.59
N ASN A 34 4.93 22.88 -44.22
CA ASN A 34 5.91 21.92 -43.67
C ASN A 34 5.54 21.12 -42.41
N ALA A 35 4.92 19.96 -42.63
CA ALA A 35 5.17 18.78 -41.81
C ALA A 35 6.55 18.22 -42.16
N ALA A 36 7.54 18.43 -41.30
CA ALA A 36 8.85 17.84 -41.45
C ALA A 36 8.76 16.31 -41.35
N SER A 37 9.30 15.66 -42.38
CA SER A 37 9.55 14.23 -42.50
C SER A 37 10.17 13.64 -41.23
N PHE A 38 9.40 12.83 -40.49
CA PHE A 38 9.96 11.85 -39.57
C PHE A 38 10.43 10.66 -40.39
N ALA A 39 11.71 10.68 -40.77
CA ALA A 39 12.37 9.51 -41.30
C ALA A 39 12.28 8.36 -40.28
N SER A 40 11.58 7.29 -40.67
CA SER A 40 11.58 6.00 -39.99
C SER A 40 13.01 5.47 -39.91
N ALA A 41 13.68 5.70 -38.78
CA ALA A 41 14.91 4.99 -38.45
C ALA A 41 14.56 3.53 -38.16
N ALA A 42 15.11 2.61 -38.97
CA ALA A 42 15.06 1.19 -38.69
C ALA A 42 15.64 0.89 -37.30
N PRO A 43 15.12 -0.11 -36.56
CA PRO A 43 15.62 -0.42 -35.22
C PRO A 43 17.07 -0.91 -35.31
N LEU A 44 17.98 -0.19 -34.66
CA LEU A 44 19.33 -0.67 -34.37
C LEU A 44 19.22 -1.94 -33.51
N PRO A 45 20.08 -2.95 -33.72
CA PRO A 45 20.05 -4.17 -32.92
C PRO A 45 20.30 -3.82 -31.44
N PRO A 46 19.60 -4.44 -30.47
CA PRO A 46 19.90 -4.22 -29.07
C PRO A 46 21.29 -4.79 -28.79
N HIS A 47 22.27 -3.90 -28.64
CA HIS A 47 23.56 -4.25 -28.07
C HIS A 47 23.32 -4.86 -26.68
N ALA A 48 24.02 -5.94 -26.34
CA ALA A 48 24.03 -6.45 -24.99
C ALA A 48 24.42 -5.28 -24.05
N PRO A 49 23.76 -5.11 -22.89
CA PRO A 49 24.06 -4.00 -21.99
C PRO A 49 25.56 -4.02 -21.64
N ASP A 50 26.20 -2.87 -21.45
CA ASP A 50 27.61 -2.85 -21.03
C ASP A 50 27.74 -3.25 -19.54
N ALA A 51 28.93 -3.65 -19.10
CA ALA A 51 29.21 -4.03 -17.72
C ALA A 51 28.82 -2.92 -16.71
N ALA A 52 28.95 -1.64 -17.09
CA ALA A 52 28.53 -0.52 -16.25
C ALA A 52 27.02 -0.51 -15.93
N GLN A 53 26.18 -0.94 -16.88
CA GLN A 53 24.72 -1.06 -16.71
C GLN A 53 24.32 -2.27 -15.87
N ARG A 54 25.19 -3.28 -15.77
CA ARG A 54 24.94 -4.48 -14.95
C ARG A 54 25.45 -4.37 -13.52
N GLY A 55 26.22 -3.33 -13.21
CA GLY A 55 27.05 -3.29 -12.02
C GLY A 55 28.22 -4.28 -12.11
N THR A 56 29.15 -4.15 -11.16
CA THR A 56 30.25 -5.10 -10.95
C THR A 56 30.36 -5.39 -9.45
N PRO A 57 31.16 -6.39 -9.01
CA PRO A 57 31.39 -6.60 -7.58
C PRO A 57 31.90 -5.35 -6.85
N ASP A 58 32.82 -4.60 -7.47
CA ASP A 58 33.42 -3.39 -6.88
C ASP A 58 32.58 -2.13 -7.09
N ASN A 59 31.67 -2.15 -8.06
CA ASN A 59 30.81 -1.01 -8.38
C ASN A 59 29.37 -1.47 -8.70
N PRO A 60 28.66 -2.05 -7.71
CA PRO A 60 27.32 -2.60 -7.90
C PRO A 60 26.32 -1.49 -8.20
N LEU A 61 25.17 -1.88 -8.77
CA LEU A 61 23.98 -1.04 -8.83
C LEU A 61 23.47 -0.78 -7.41
N ASP A 62 22.74 0.31 -7.21
CA ASP A 62 22.04 0.54 -5.95
C ASP A 62 20.83 -0.39 -5.84
N LEU A 63 20.14 -0.62 -6.97
CA LEU A 63 18.91 -1.39 -7.02
C LEU A 63 18.84 -2.29 -8.26
N LEU A 64 18.41 -3.54 -8.08
CA LEU A 64 18.06 -4.45 -9.18
C LEU A 64 16.71 -5.10 -8.92
N CYS A 65 15.74 -4.83 -9.79
CA CYS A 65 14.41 -5.44 -9.72
C CYS A 65 14.27 -6.60 -10.71
N VAL A 66 13.74 -7.72 -10.23
CA VAL A 66 13.43 -8.90 -11.05
C VAL A 66 11.92 -9.03 -11.17
N GLY A 67 11.41 -8.88 -12.38
CA GLY A 67 9.98 -8.79 -12.70
C GLY A 67 9.53 -7.35 -12.91
N VAL A 68 8.99 -7.06 -14.10
CA VAL A 68 8.56 -5.73 -14.55
C VAL A 68 7.07 -5.78 -14.92
N GLY A 69 6.26 -6.25 -13.98
CA GLY A 69 4.81 -5.99 -13.96
C GLY A 69 4.52 -4.53 -13.54
N PRO A 70 3.25 -4.14 -13.32
CA PRO A 70 2.88 -2.77 -12.97
C PRO A 70 3.68 -2.20 -11.79
N PHE A 71 3.89 -2.98 -10.73
CA PHE A 71 4.64 -2.51 -9.56
C PHE A 71 6.13 -2.27 -9.83
N GLY A 72 6.80 -3.23 -10.50
CA GLY A 72 8.21 -3.07 -10.88
C GLY A 72 8.42 -1.96 -11.90
N LEU A 73 7.47 -1.76 -12.82
CA LEU A 73 7.48 -0.63 -13.74
C LEU A 73 7.27 0.70 -13.01
N GLY A 74 6.37 0.76 -12.03
CA GLY A 74 6.18 1.95 -11.19
C GLY A 74 7.44 2.30 -10.40
N LEU A 75 8.16 1.30 -9.88
CA LEU A 75 9.44 1.50 -9.21
C LEU A 75 10.48 2.07 -10.18
N ALA A 76 10.51 1.58 -11.42
CA ALA A 76 11.38 2.15 -12.46
C ALA A 76 11.04 3.61 -12.76
N CYS A 77 9.75 3.94 -12.91
CA CYS A 77 9.30 5.30 -13.18
C CYS A 77 9.62 6.28 -12.03
N LEU A 78 9.57 5.84 -10.77
CA LEU A 78 9.95 6.64 -9.59
C LEU A 78 11.47 6.67 -9.36
N ALA A 79 12.23 5.66 -9.80
CA ALA A 79 13.69 5.70 -9.72
C ALA A 79 14.31 6.61 -10.79
N ASP A 80 13.70 6.67 -11.98
CA ASP A 80 14.22 7.37 -13.16
C ASP A 80 14.58 8.87 -12.96
N PRO A 81 13.79 9.71 -12.26
CA PRO A 81 14.17 11.11 -12.03
C PRO A 81 15.26 11.30 -10.97
N LEU A 82 15.74 10.24 -10.31
CA LEU A 82 16.77 10.30 -9.26
C LEU A 82 18.16 10.05 -9.87
N PRO A 83 18.95 11.09 -10.21
CA PRO A 83 20.20 10.93 -10.96
C PRO A 83 21.31 10.23 -10.15
N ASP A 84 21.16 10.18 -8.83
CA ASP A 84 22.04 9.53 -7.87
C ASP A 84 21.73 8.04 -7.67
N VAL A 85 20.67 7.50 -8.30
CA VAL A 85 20.24 6.10 -8.15
C VAL A 85 20.58 5.30 -9.40
N ARG A 86 21.48 4.31 -9.27
CA ARG A 86 21.77 3.35 -10.34
C ARG A 86 20.87 2.13 -10.20
N ALA A 87 19.84 2.07 -11.01
CA ALA A 87 18.87 0.98 -11.02
C ALA A 87 18.83 0.20 -12.34
N ALA A 88 18.50 -1.08 -12.26
CA ALA A 88 18.12 -1.89 -13.42
C ALA A 88 16.93 -2.80 -13.11
N PHE A 89 16.18 -3.15 -14.17
CA PHE A 89 14.93 -3.89 -14.08
C PHE A 89 14.93 -5.00 -15.13
N LEU A 90 14.80 -6.26 -14.71
CA LEU A 90 14.90 -7.43 -15.59
C LEU A 90 13.54 -8.11 -15.71
N ASP A 91 13.11 -8.41 -16.94
CA ASP A 91 11.95 -9.25 -17.18
C ASP A 91 12.23 -10.30 -18.26
N ALA A 92 11.64 -11.49 -18.10
CA ALA A 92 11.78 -12.59 -19.05
C ALA A 92 10.93 -12.38 -20.31
N ALA A 93 9.85 -11.60 -20.24
CA ALA A 93 9.00 -11.25 -21.37
C ALA A 93 9.75 -10.34 -22.36
N PRO A 94 9.40 -10.36 -23.66
CA PRO A 94 10.02 -9.51 -24.68
C PRO A 94 9.58 -8.03 -24.60
N GLY A 95 8.59 -7.71 -23.76
CA GLY A 95 8.03 -6.37 -23.57
C GLY A 95 6.90 -6.41 -22.54
N PHE A 96 6.40 -5.23 -22.17
CA PHE A 96 5.27 -5.13 -21.26
C PHE A 96 3.96 -5.54 -21.95
N ASP A 97 3.24 -6.49 -21.34
CA ASP A 97 1.88 -6.85 -21.73
C ASP A 97 1.14 -7.47 -20.54
N TRP A 98 0.17 -6.73 -19.98
CA TRP A 98 -0.45 -7.07 -18.71
C TRP A 98 -1.81 -7.75 -18.92
N HIS A 99 -1.86 -9.04 -18.55
CA HIS A 99 -3.02 -9.93 -18.70
C HIS A 99 -3.67 -9.94 -20.10
N PRO A 100 -2.91 -10.17 -21.19
CA PRO A 100 -3.42 -10.05 -22.56
C PRO A 100 -4.63 -10.95 -22.87
N GLY A 101 -4.74 -12.13 -22.24
CA GLY A 101 -5.87 -13.03 -22.46
C GLY A 101 -7.20 -12.60 -21.82
N LEU A 102 -7.23 -11.46 -21.12
CA LEU A 102 -8.40 -10.89 -20.45
C LEU A 102 -8.60 -9.40 -20.76
N LEU A 103 -7.95 -8.87 -21.79
CA LEU A 103 -8.13 -7.49 -22.27
C LEU A 103 -9.38 -7.36 -23.16
N PHE A 104 -10.56 -7.62 -22.58
CA PHE A 104 -11.83 -7.35 -23.26
C PHE A 104 -11.96 -5.84 -23.58
N ASP A 105 -12.69 -5.50 -24.65
CA ASP A 105 -12.77 -4.13 -25.15
C ASP A 105 -13.41 -3.14 -24.16
N ASP A 106 -14.33 -3.63 -23.35
CA ASP A 106 -15.10 -2.88 -22.35
C ASP A 106 -14.66 -3.14 -20.91
N ALA A 107 -13.69 -4.05 -20.68
CA ALA A 107 -13.21 -4.35 -19.34
C ALA A 107 -12.52 -3.13 -18.72
N THR A 108 -12.98 -2.74 -17.53
CA THR A 108 -12.40 -1.67 -16.74
C THR A 108 -11.44 -2.20 -15.67
N LEU A 109 -10.55 -1.33 -15.22
CA LEU A 109 -9.90 -1.50 -13.93
C LEU A 109 -10.93 -1.32 -12.80
N GLN A 110 -10.73 -2.05 -11.71
CA GLN A 110 -11.52 -1.94 -10.48
C GLN A 110 -10.95 -0.91 -9.49
N VAL A 111 -9.98 -0.11 -9.94
CA VAL A 111 -9.32 0.97 -9.20
C VAL A 111 -9.38 2.27 -10.01
N PRO A 112 -9.42 3.44 -9.36
CA PRO A 112 -9.44 4.71 -10.07
C PRO A 112 -8.13 4.95 -10.84
N PHE A 113 -8.14 5.79 -11.87
CA PHE A 113 -6.95 6.15 -12.65
C PHE A 113 -5.81 6.79 -11.82
N LEU A 114 -6.11 7.26 -10.61
CA LEU A 114 -5.10 7.75 -9.65
C LEU A 114 -4.16 6.62 -9.18
N ALA A 115 -4.66 5.38 -9.16
CA ALA A 115 -3.87 4.17 -8.94
C ALA A 115 -3.06 3.77 -10.20
N ASP A 116 -2.37 4.75 -10.78
CA ASP A 116 -1.41 4.55 -11.86
C ASP A 116 -0.02 4.16 -11.32
N LEU A 117 1.02 4.27 -12.14
CA LEU A 117 2.36 3.85 -11.76
C LEU A 117 3.03 4.78 -10.72
N VAL A 118 2.58 6.04 -10.58
CA VAL A 118 3.36 7.11 -9.94
C VAL A 118 2.55 8.14 -9.15
N THR A 119 1.30 8.40 -9.51
CA THR A 119 0.52 9.58 -9.06
C THR A 119 0.34 9.61 -7.55
N MET A 120 0.15 8.45 -6.90
CA MET A 120 0.02 8.39 -5.43
C MET A 120 1.32 8.69 -4.68
N ALA A 121 2.48 8.77 -5.36
CA ALA A 121 3.75 9.20 -4.77
C ALA A 121 4.21 10.58 -5.28
N ASP A 122 3.95 10.88 -6.55
CA ASP A 122 4.27 12.16 -7.19
C ASP A 122 3.29 12.45 -8.35
N PRO A 123 2.24 13.26 -8.11
CA PRO A 123 1.30 13.68 -9.15
C PRO A 123 1.94 14.52 -10.28
N THR A 124 3.14 15.07 -10.07
CA THR A 124 3.86 15.86 -11.08
C THR A 124 4.68 15.01 -12.04
N SER A 125 4.79 13.71 -11.75
CA SER A 125 5.60 12.80 -12.54
C SER A 125 5.20 12.79 -14.00
N ARG A 126 6.22 12.85 -14.87
CA ARG A 126 6.06 12.73 -16.32
C ARG A 126 5.58 11.35 -16.78
N PHE A 127 5.43 10.40 -15.86
CA PHE A 127 4.91 9.06 -16.11
C PHE A 127 3.47 8.89 -15.63
N SER A 128 2.77 9.94 -15.19
CA SER A 128 1.37 9.82 -14.78
C SER A 128 0.44 9.43 -15.93
N PHE A 129 -0.69 8.79 -15.61
CA PHE A 129 -1.72 8.41 -16.56
C PHE A 129 -2.32 9.63 -17.27
N LEU A 130 -2.47 10.75 -16.56
CA LEU A 130 -2.91 12.02 -17.15
C LEU A 130 -1.88 12.58 -18.13
N GLN A 131 -0.58 12.45 -17.84
CA GLN A 131 0.47 12.85 -18.79
C GLN A 131 0.44 11.99 -20.05
N TRP A 132 0.22 10.67 -19.92
CA TRP A 132 0.03 9.78 -21.06
C TRP A 132 -1.17 10.22 -21.92
N LEU A 133 -2.34 10.41 -21.32
CA LEU A 133 -3.53 10.90 -22.01
C LEU A 133 -3.27 12.24 -22.74
N LYS A 134 -2.50 13.14 -22.11
CA LYS A 134 -2.16 14.43 -22.71
C LYS A 134 -1.26 14.26 -23.94
N GLU A 135 -0.24 13.41 -23.86
CA GLU A 135 0.69 13.16 -24.97
C GLU A 135 0.07 12.39 -26.14
N THR A 136 -0.90 11.52 -25.87
CA THR A 136 -1.59 10.73 -26.90
C THR A 136 -2.80 11.43 -27.51
N GLY A 137 -3.19 12.59 -26.98
CA GLY A 137 -4.37 13.34 -27.46
C GLY A 137 -5.70 12.83 -26.89
N GLU A 138 -5.66 11.88 -25.95
CA GLU A 138 -6.84 11.22 -25.37
C GLU A 138 -7.40 11.93 -24.12
N LEU A 139 -6.74 12.98 -23.63
CA LEU A 139 -7.14 13.68 -22.39
C LEU A 139 -8.56 14.25 -22.43
N TYR A 140 -8.95 14.93 -23.52
CA TYR A 140 -10.30 15.52 -23.62
C TYR A 140 -11.39 14.45 -23.81
N PRO A 141 -11.21 13.43 -24.67
CA PRO A 141 -12.10 12.27 -24.70
C PRO A 141 -12.28 11.61 -23.33
N PHE A 142 -11.18 11.39 -22.60
CA PHE A 142 -11.24 10.81 -21.25
C PHE A 142 -11.94 11.73 -20.24
N TYR A 143 -11.69 13.05 -20.31
CA TYR A 143 -12.39 14.05 -19.50
C TYR A 143 -13.90 14.00 -19.70
N VAL A 144 -14.36 13.96 -20.96
CA VAL A 144 -15.80 13.87 -21.30
C VAL A 144 -16.40 12.53 -20.89
N ARG A 145 -15.62 11.44 -20.91
CA ARG A 145 -16.07 10.12 -20.43
C ARG A 145 -16.47 10.13 -18.96
N GLU A 146 -15.94 11.07 -18.16
CA GLU A 146 -16.31 11.31 -16.74
C GLU A 146 -16.33 10.02 -15.89
N SER A 147 -15.37 9.12 -16.15
CA SER A 147 -15.27 7.84 -15.45
C SER A 147 -13.91 7.72 -14.77
N PHE A 148 -13.93 7.47 -13.46
CA PHE A 148 -12.72 7.21 -12.68
C PHE A 148 -12.01 5.91 -13.08
N PHE A 149 -12.73 4.95 -13.65
CA PHE A 149 -12.21 3.62 -13.97
C PHE A 149 -11.75 3.56 -15.44
N PRO A 150 -10.44 3.53 -15.73
CA PRO A 150 -9.93 3.41 -17.10
C PRO A 150 -10.21 2.00 -17.65
N LEU A 151 -10.19 1.86 -18.98
CA LEU A 151 -10.23 0.54 -19.62
C LEU A 151 -8.90 -0.19 -19.36
N ARG A 152 -8.93 -1.51 -19.19
CA ARG A 152 -7.71 -2.31 -19.00
C ARG A 152 -6.77 -2.20 -20.20
N ARG A 153 -7.31 -2.10 -21.42
CA ARG A 153 -6.53 -1.89 -22.64
C ARG A 153 -5.81 -0.54 -22.64
N ASP A 154 -6.44 0.51 -22.12
CA ASP A 154 -5.85 1.85 -22.00
C ASP A 154 -4.74 1.83 -20.95
N TYR A 155 -4.97 1.17 -19.81
CA TYR A 155 -3.94 0.99 -18.79
C TYR A 155 -2.74 0.16 -19.29
N ASN A 156 -2.99 -0.90 -20.06
CA ASN A 156 -1.92 -1.66 -20.71
C ASN A 156 -1.14 -0.80 -21.72
N ALA A 157 -1.83 0.00 -22.53
CA ALA A 157 -1.21 0.93 -23.48
C ALA A 157 -0.38 2.01 -22.77
N TYR A 158 -0.90 2.56 -21.67
CA TYR A 158 -0.20 3.47 -20.77
C TYR A 158 1.09 2.85 -20.21
N CYS A 159 1.02 1.64 -19.65
CA CYS A 159 2.20 0.96 -19.12
C CYS A 159 3.22 0.66 -20.22
N ARG A 160 2.77 0.26 -21.42
CA ARG A 160 3.66 0.09 -22.60
C ARG A 160 4.30 1.40 -23.03
N TRP A 161 3.59 2.53 -22.92
CA TRP A 161 4.12 3.85 -23.20
C TRP A 161 5.21 4.26 -22.18
N ALA A 162 4.99 3.98 -20.89
CA ALA A 162 5.94 4.24 -19.81
C ALA A 162 7.18 3.35 -19.94
N ALA A 163 6.99 2.05 -20.18
CA ALA A 163 8.05 1.06 -20.37
C ALA A 163 9.00 1.38 -21.53
N LYS A 164 8.54 2.11 -22.56
CA LYS A 164 9.38 2.57 -23.68
C LYS A 164 10.22 3.81 -23.35
N ARG A 165 9.84 4.57 -22.32
CA ARG A 165 10.42 5.87 -21.96
C ARG A 165 11.33 5.80 -20.75
N VAL A 166 11.03 4.91 -19.81
CA VAL A 166 11.81 4.72 -18.59
C VAL A 166 13.16 4.06 -18.90
N GLY A 167 14.22 4.55 -18.27
CA GLY A 167 15.55 3.96 -18.39
C GLY A 167 15.71 2.65 -17.62
N GLY A 168 16.75 1.88 -17.93
CA GLY A 168 17.19 0.74 -17.10
C GLY A 168 16.34 -0.54 -17.16
N VAL A 169 15.32 -0.60 -18.02
CA VAL A 169 14.51 -1.82 -18.22
C VAL A 169 15.12 -2.71 -19.31
N HIS A 170 15.29 -3.99 -18.99
CA HIS A 170 15.88 -5.01 -19.86
C HIS A 170 14.94 -6.20 -20.03
N TRP A 171 14.27 -6.23 -21.19
CA TRP A 171 13.36 -7.30 -21.62
C TRP A 171 14.11 -8.54 -22.14
N GLY A 172 13.47 -9.71 -22.08
CA GLY A 172 14.03 -10.99 -22.51
C GLY A 172 15.12 -11.55 -21.60
N HIS A 173 15.30 -10.99 -20.40
CA HIS A 173 16.28 -11.38 -19.40
C HIS A 173 15.62 -12.27 -18.34
N ARG A 174 15.69 -13.59 -18.53
CA ARG A 174 15.16 -14.55 -17.55
C ARG A 174 16.18 -14.78 -16.45
N VAL A 175 15.89 -14.31 -15.24
CA VAL A 175 16.67 -14.64 -14.05
C VAL A 175 16.57 -16.13 -13.74
N THR A 176 17.72 -16.76 -13.48
CA THR A 176 17.84 -18.19 -13.21
C THR A 176 18.42 -18.48 -11.83
N GLU A 177 19.20 -17.56 -11.28
CA GLU A 177 19.88 -17.77 -10.00
C GLU A 177 20.21 -16.43 -9.32
N VAL A 178 20.14 -16.41 -7.99
CA VAL A 178 20.69 -15.35 -7.13
C VAL A 178 21.64 -15.96 -6.12
N THR A 179 22.80 -15.32 -5.93
CA THR A 179 23.80 -15.73 -4.95
C THR A 179 24.37 -14.51 -4.20
N ARG A 180 24.80 -14.74 -2.96
CA ARG A 180 25.55 -13.77 -2.16
C ARG A 180 26.50 -14.52 -1.22
N PRO A 181 27.73 -14.83 -1.70
CA PRO A 181 28.69 -15.58 -0.91
C PRO A 181 29.05 -14.84 0.38
N ALA A 182 29.12 -15.57 1.50
CA ALA A 182 29.39 -15.06 2.85
C ALA A 182 28.31 -14.15 3.47
N GLY A 183 27.16 -13.93 2.80
CA GLY A 183 26.08 -13.08 3.34
C GLY A 183 26.43 -11.59 3.41
N GLU A 184 27.58 -11.20 2.87
CA GLU A 184 28.10 -9.83 2.87
C GLU A 184 28.33 -9.36 1.42
N GLY A 185 28.41 -8.04 1.21
CA GLY A 185 28.63 -7.46 -0.12
C GLY A 185 27.37 -7.44 -1.02
N PRO A 186 27.52 -7.19 -2.33
CA PRO A 186 26.39 -7.08 -3.25
C PRO A 186 25.80 -8.44 -3.64
N TRP A 187 24.50 -8.45 -3.94
CA TRP A 187 23.79 -9.57 -4.56
C TRP A 187 24.29 -9.78 -5.98
N ARG A 188 24.55 -11.03 -6.35
CA ARG A 188 24.81 -11.45 -7.73
C ARG A 188 23.58 -12.11 -8.31
N VAL A 189 23.05 -11.57 -9.39
CA VAL A 189 21.89 -12.10 -10.12
C VAL A 189 22.34 -12.61 -11.48
N THR A 190 22.10 -13.89 -11.75
CA THR A 190 22.37 -14.52 -13.06
C THR A 190 21.09 -14.51 -13.88
N ALA A 191 21.17 -13.93 -15.08
CA ALA A 191 20.07 -13.87 -16.04
C ALA A 191 20.51 -14.39 -17.41
N ARG A 192 19.61 -15.12 -18.08
CA ARG A 192 19.82 -15.65 -19.42
C ARG A 192 19.02 -14.87 -20.45
N THR A 193 19.68 -14.45 -21.52
CA THR A 193 19.07 -13.79 -22.69
C THR A 193 19.62 -14.40 -23.96
N ARG A 194 18.73 -14.78 -24.90
CA ARG A 194 19.12 -15.41 -26.18
C ARG A 194 20.13 -16.57 -26.02
N GLY A 195 20.02 -17.34 -24.93
CA GLY A 195 20.91 -18.45 -24.60
C GLY A 195 22.25 -18.07 -23.94
N VAL A 196 22.54 -16.78 -23.77
CA VAL A 196 23.77 -16.28 -23.12
C VAL A 196 23.46 -15.88 -21.68
N GLU A 197 24.35 -16.24 -20.76
CA GLU A 197 24.26 -15.85 -19.34
C GLU A 197 24.96 -14.52 -19.09
N HIS A 198 24.34 -13.70 -18.24
CA HIS A 198 24.85 -12.43 -17.78
C HIS A 198 24.75 -12.37 -16.26
N SER A 199 25.81 -11.90 -15.61
CA SER A 199 25.78 -11.58 -14.18
C SER A 199 25.53 -10.08 -13.97
N TRP A 200 24.70 -9.79 -12.98
CA TRP A 200 24.35 -8.46 -12.51
C TRP A 200 24.70 -8.36 -11.03
N TRP A 201 25.11 -7.19 -10.58
CA TRP A 201 25.50 -6.94 -9.18
C TRP A 201 24.76 -5.73 -8.63
N ALA A 202 24.12 -5.89 -7.48
CA ALA A 202 23.35 -4.83 -6.84
C ALA A 202 23.44 -4.86 -5.31
N ARG A 203 23.34 -3.69 -4.68
CA ARG A 203 23.26 -3.56 -3.22
C ARG A 203 21.91 -4.02 -2.70
N HIS A 204 20.84 -3.59 -3.36
CA HIS A 204 19.48 -4.03 -3.07
C HIS A 204 18.88 -4.87 -4.20
N LEU A 205 18.21 -5.95 -3.83
CA LEU A 205 17.45 -6.82 -4.73
C LEU A 205 15.96 -6.62 -4.50
N VAL A 206 15.18 -6.43 -5.57
CA VAL A 206 13.73 -6.31 -5.49
C VAL A 206 13.07 -7.50 -6.20
N VAL A 207 12.27 -8.26 -5.46
CA VAL A 207 11.45 -9.35 -5.97
C VAL A 207 10.12 -8.78 -6.46
N GLY A 208 10.12 -8.36 -7.72
CA GLY A 208 8.96 -7.85 -8.45
C GLY A 208 8.24 -8.90 -9.31
N THR A 209 8.61 -10.18 -9.20
CA THR A 209 7.96 -11.26 -9.95
C THR A 209 6.49 -11.35 -9.56
N GLY A 210 5.58 -11.29 -10.53
CA GLY A 210 4.15 -11.38 -10.29
C GLY A 210 3.69 -12.79 -9.87
N THR A 211 2.39 -13.01 -9.96
CA THR A 211 1.78 -14.30 -9.67
C THR A 211 1.68 -15.18 -10.92
N ALA A 212 1.69 -16.50 -10.77
CA ALA A 212 1.52 -17.45 -11.88
C ALA A 212 0.07 -17.99 -11.93
N PRO A 213 -0.50 -18.25 -13.13
CA PRO A 213 -1.78 -18.93 -13.29
C PRO A 213 -1.90 -20.19 -12.44
N ARG A 214 -3.06 -20.40 -11.81
CA ARG A 214 -3.32 -21.59 -10.98
C ARG A 214 -4.47 -22.40 -11.55
N THR A 215 -4.15 -23.50 -12.20
CA THR A 215 -5.14 -24.54 -12.57
C THR A 215 -5.29 -25.56 -11.43
N PRO A 216 -6.52 -25.93 -11.02
CA PRO A 216 -6.76 -26.99 -10.04
C PRO A 216 -6.13 -28.32 -10.46
N GLY A 217 -5.61 -29.08 -9.49
CA GLY A 217 -4.98 -30.38 -9.77
C GLY A 217 -5.98 -31.43 -10.28
N GLU A 218 -7.25 -31.25 -9.92
CA GLU A 218 -8.39 -32.05 -10.34
C GLU A 218 -8.61 -32.02 -11.86
N LEU A 219 -8.11 -30.99 -12.57
CA LEU A 219 -8.18 -30.89 -14.04
C LEU A 219 -6.99 -31.56 -14.74
N SER A 220 -6.04 -32.16 -14.00
CA SER A 220 -4.85 -32.79 -14.59
C SER A 220 -5.14 -33.99 -15.48
N GLY A 221 -6.31 -34.61 -15.34
CA GLY A 221 -6.79 -35.70 -16.21
C GLY A 221 -7.31 -35.24 -17.57
N VAL A 222 -7.51 -33.94 -17.77
CA VAL A 222 -8.09 -33.35 -19.01
C VAL A 222 -7.35 -32.07 -19.45
N PRO A 223 -6.01 -32.09 -19.57
CA PRO A 223 -5.22 -30.89 -19.83
C PRO A 223 -5.48 -30.30 -21.22
N GLU A 224 -5.83 -31.13 -22.21
CA GLU A 224 -6.10 -30.69 -23.58
C GLU A 224 -7.42 -29.93 -23.72
N ALA A 225 -8.40 -30.23 -22.86
CA ALA A 225 -9.69 -29.56 -22.81
C ALA A 225 -9.70 -28.34 -21.86
N THR A 226 -8.61 -28.09 -21.13
CA THR A 226 -8.55 -27.05 -20.09
C THR A 226 -7.79 -25.83 -20.56
N VAL A 227 -8.44 -24.66 -20.54
CA VAL A 227 -7.84 -23.36 -20.80
C VAL A 227 -7.88 -22.53 -19.52
N HIS A 228 -6.73 -22.00 -19.07
CA HIS A 228 -6.76 -21.03 -17.97
C HIS A 228 -7.27 -19.67 -18.48
N ALA A 229 -8.03 -18.93 -17.66
CA ALA A 229 -8.62 -17.66 -18.07
C ALA A 229 -7.59 -16.63 -18.60
N SER A 230 -6.33 -16.71 -18.18
CA SER A 230 -5.23 -15.88 -18.70
C SER A 230 -4.94 -16.05 -20.19
N GLU A 231 -5.47 -17.11 -20.83
CA GLU A 231 -5.30 -17.43 -22.24
C GLU A 231 -6.62 -17.31 -23.01
N TYR A 232 -7.71 -16.92 -22.34
CA TYR A 232 -9.07 -17.00 -22.87
C TYR A 232 -9.24 -16.31 -24.24
N LEU A 233 -8.89 -15.03 -24.35
CA LEU A 233 -9.06 -14.30 -25.62
C LEU A 233 -8.27 -14.91 -26.78
N SER A 234 -7.11 -15.53 -26.51
CA SER A 234 -6.31 -16.22 -27.54
C SER A 234 -6.92 -17.56 -27.99
N ARG A 235 -7.83 -18.12 -27.19
CA ARG A 235 -8.53 -19.39 -27.44
C ARG A 235 -10.03 -19.21 -27.68
N ARG A 236 -10.50 -17.95 -27.72
CA ARG A 236 -11.93 -17.60 -27.76
C ARG A 236 -12.63 -18.22 -28.95
N GLU A 237 -12.06 -18.15 -30.15
CA GLU A 237 -12.67 -18.69 -31.37
C GLU A 237 -12.88 -20.21 -31.27
N THR A 238 -11.92 -20.93 -30.69
CA THR A 238 -12.05 -22.38 -30.44
C THR A 238 -13.16 -22.65 -29.43
N LEU A 239 -13.16 -21.94 -28.29
CA LEU A 239 -14.15 -22.12 -27.22
C LEU A 239 -15.58 -21.81 -27.69
N VAL A 240 -15.75 -20.78 -28.52
CA VAL A 240 -17.05 -20.40 -29.08
C VAL A 240 -17.58 -21.44 -30.09
N SER A 241 -16.68 -22.20 -30.73
CA SER A 241 -17.06 -23.24 -31.69
C SER A 241 -17.44 -24.59 -31.06
N GLU A 242 -17.21 -24.75 -29.76
CA GLU A 242 -17.61 -25.96 -29.02
C GLU A 242 -19.14 -26.02 -28.86
N GLU A 243 -19.67 -27.22 -28.56
CA GLU A 243 -21.10 -27.35 -28.22
C GLU A 243 -21.36 -26.95 -26.76
N HIS A 244 -20.41 -27.23 -25.85
CA HIS A 244 -20.55 -26.97 -24.41
C HIS A 244 -19.23 -26.57 -23.72
N VAL A 245 -19.24 -25.42 -23.06
CA VAL A 245 -18.12 -24.88 -22.28
C VAL A 245 -18.47 -24.74 -20.80
N THR A 246 -17.60 -25.23 -19.92
CA THR A 246 -17.72 -25.06 -18.46
C THR A 246 -16.71 -24.03 -17.94
N VAL A 247 -17.19 -22.96 -17.32
CA VAL A 247 -16.38 -21.95 -16.61
C VAL A 247 -16.30 -22.31 -15.12
N ILE A 248 -15.08 -22.36 -14.57
CA ILE A 248 -14.82 -22.67 -13.16
C ILE A 248 -14.16 -21.47 -12.49
N GLY A 249 -14.81 -20.88 -11.49
CA GLY A 249 -14.27 -19.74 -10.74
C GLY A 249 -15.35 -18.82 -10.19
N SER A 250 -14.98 -17.94 -9.26
CA SER A 250 -15.93 -17.04 -8.59
C SER A 250 -15.70 -15.55 -8.83
N GLY A 251 -14.52 -15.18 -9.34
CA GLY A 251 -14.08 -13.79 -9.40
C GLY A 251 -14.42 -13.11 -10.71
N GLN A 252 -13.97 -11.85 -10.83
CA GLN A 252 -14.20 -11.00 -12.00
C GLN A 252 -13.85 -11.68 -13.34
N SER A 253 -12.71 -12.38 -13.45
CA SER A 253 -12.35 -13.05 -14.72
C SER A 253 -13.32 -14.17 -15.11
N ALA A 254 -13.89 -14.90 -14.14
CA ALA A 254 -14.89 -15.94 -14.43
C ALA A 254 -16.18 -15.29 -14.96
N ALA A 255 -16.58 -14.18 -14.35
CA ALA A 255 -17.77 -13.41 -14.74
C ALA A 255 -17.62 -12.80 -16.14
N GLU A 256 -16.48 -12.19 -16.46
CA GLU A 256 -16.20 -11.62 -17.78
C GLU A 256 -16.18 -12.67 -18.89
N VAL A 257 -15.50 -13.81 -18.66
CA VAL A 257 -15.51 -14.94 -19.60
C VAL A 257 -16.93 -15.47 -19.81
N PHE A 258 -17.66 -15.69 -18.72
CA PHE A 258 -19.03 -16.19 -18.79
C PHE A 258 -19.93 -15.23 -19.59
N LEU A 259 -19.83 -13.93 -19.33
CA LEU A 259 -20.59 -12.90 -20.02
C LEU A 259 -20.27 -12.84 -21.52
N ASP A 260 -18.99 -12.93 -21.89
CA ASP A 260 -18.57 -12.94 -23.30
C ASP A 260 -19.07 -14.18 -24.07
N LEU A 261 -19.01 -15.37 -23.46
CA LEU A 261 -19.60 -16.58 -24.04
C LEU A 261 -21.12 -16.45 -24.16
N LEU A 262 -21.79 -15.89 -23.14
CA LEU A 262 -23.24 -15.71 -23.10
C LEU A 262 -23.74 -14.75 -24.19
N HIS A 263 -22.98 -13.68 -24.47
CA HIS A 263 -23.30 -12.69 -25.50
C HIS A 263 -23.00 -13.15 -26.93
N THR A 264 -22.25 -14.23 -27.11
CA THR A 264 -21.87 -14.68 -28.45
C THR A 264 -23.07 -15.31 -29.17
N PRO A 265 -23.57 -14.71 -30.27
CA PRO A 265 -24.72 -15.25 -30.99
C PRO A 265 -24.41 -16.62 -31.58
N GLY A 266 -25.26 -17.62 -31.32
CA GLY A 266 -25.02 -19.00 -31.74
C GLY A 266 -23.81 -19.67 -31.06
N GLY A 267 -23.34 -19.12 -29.93
CA GLY A 267 -22.25 -19.69 -29.14
C GLY A 267 -22.63 -20.99 -28.42
N PRO A 268 -21.74 -21.50 -27.55
CA PRO A 268 -21.92 -22.79 -26.89
C PRO A 268 -23.03 -22.74 -25.83
N ALA A 269 -23.46 -23.92 -25.37
CA ALA A 269 -24.02 -24.04 -24.04
C ALA A 269 -22.97 -23.63 -22.99
N VAL A 270 -23.39 -22.99 -21.90
CA VAL A 270 -22.44 -22.48 -20.89
C VAL A 270 -22.85 -22.87 -19.47
N ASP A 271 -21.95 -23.61 -18.82
CA ASP A 271 -22.01 -23.91 -17.39
C ASP A 271 -21.07 -22.96 -16.62
N TRP A 272 -21.51 -22.41 -15.49
CA TRP A 272 -20.64 -21.68 -14.56
C TRP A 272 -20.72 -22.25 -13.15
N PHE A 273 -19.61 -22.85 -12.71
CA PHE A 273 -19.48 -23.47 -11.40
C PHE A 273 -18.53 -22.70 -10.50
N THR A 274 -18.93 -22.53 -9.24
CA THR A 274 -18.10 -21.88 -8.22
C THR A 274 -18.19 -22.57 -6.87
N ARG A 275 -17.03 -22.70 -6.22
CA ARG A 275 -16.93 -23.17 -4.82
C ARG A 275 -17.48 -22.14 -3.84
N SER A 276 -17.45 -20.86 -4.21
CA SER A 276 -17.99 -19.79 -3.37
C SER A 276 -19.47 -20.05 -3.10
N PRO A 277 -19.97 -19.74 -1.90
CA PRO A 277 -21.37 -20.03 -1.55
C PRO A 277 -22.36 -19.26 -2.43
N ARG A 278 -21.92 -18.15 -3.00
CA ARG A 278 -22.68 -17.25 -3.88
C ARG A 278 -21.74 -16.58 -4.89
N PHE A 279 -22.31 -15.96 -5.92
CA PHE A 279 -21.63 -14.99 -6.78
C PHE A 279 -21.71 -13.63 -6.08
N TYR A 280 -20.71 -13.29 -5.27
CA TYR A 280 -20.74 -12.07 -4.45
C TYR A 280 -20.10 -10.87 -5.18
N PRO A 281 -20.65 -9.66 -4.98
CA PRO A 281 -20.02 -8.45 -5.46
C PRO A 281 -18.70 -8.20 -4.73
N MET A 282 -17.85 -7.40 -5.34
CA MET A 282 -16.69 -6.81 -4.68
C MET A 282 -17.17 -5.73 -3.71
N GLU A 283 -16.70 -5.78 -2.47
CA GLU A 283 -17.03 -4.77 -1.47
C GLU A 283 -16.29 -3.46 -1.79
N TYR A 284 -17.04 -2.40 -2.10
CA TYR A 284 -16.48 -1.13 -2.56
C TYR A 284 -17.07 0.09 -1.81
N SER A 285 -17.70 -0.13 -0.65
CA SER A 285 -18.15 0.96 0.20
C SER A 285 -16.96 1.74 0.77
N LYS A 286 -17.10 3.07 0.91
CA LYS A 286 -15.99 3.98 1.29
C LYS A 286 -15.33 3.63 2.63
N LEU A 287 -16.09 3.18 3.62
CA LEU A 287 -15.54 2.74 4.91
C LEU A 287 -14.76 1.43 4.78
N SER A 288 -15.18 0.52 3.88
CA SER A 288 -14.41 -0.71 3.62
C SER A 288 -13.14 -0.43 2.83
N LEU A 289 -13.13 0.58 1.96
CA LEU A 289 -11.93 0.99 1.22
C LEU A 289 -10.82 1.54 2.12
N GLU A 290 -11.13 2.05 3.32
CA GLU A 290 -10.11 2.42 4.31
C GLU A 290 -9.30 1.22 4.82
N LEU A 291 -9.71 -0.02 4.54
CA LEU A 291 -8.87 -1.20 4.78
C LEU A 291 -7.66 -1.25 3.84
N THR A 292 -7.71 -0.56 2.69
CA THR A 292 -6.56 -0.36 1.80
C THR A 292 -5.76 0.87 2.28
N SER A 293 -5.16 0.76 3.47
CA SER A 293 -4.42 1.85 4.11
C SER A 293 -3.20 1.34 4.90
N PRO A 294 -2.21 2.21 5.17
CA PRO A 294 -1.14 1.92 6.12
C PRO A 294 -1.67 1.62 7.53
N ASP A 295 -2.73 2.30 7.97
CA ASP A 295 -3.36 2.12 9.27
C ASP A 295 -3.88 0.68 9.48
N TYR A 296 -4.61 0.14 8.50
CA TYR A 296 -5.08 -1.24 8.56
C TYR A 296 -3.94 -2.25 8.38
N LEU A 297 -2.93 -1.93 7.55
CA LEU A 297 -1.74 -2.75 7.40
C LEU A 297 -1.05 -2.95 8.77
N ASP A 298 -0.83 -1.89 9.53
CA ASP A 298 -0.17 -1.95 10.83
C ASP A 298 -0.99 -2.78 11.84
N HIS A 299 -2.32 -2.60 11.86
CA HIS A 299 -3.20 -3.46 12.63
C HIS A 299 -3.07 -4.93 12.20
N PHE A 300 -3.20 -5.23 10.91
CA PHE A 300 -3.15 -6.59 10.39
C PHE A 300 -1.83 -7.28 10.72
N ARG A 301 -0.71 -6.55 10.61
CA ARG A 301 0.63 -7.05 10.96
C ARG A 301 0.79 -7.35 12.44
N SER A 302 0.11 -6.63 13.32
CA SER A 302 0.13 -6.88 14.76
C SER A 302 -0.49 -8.22 15.16
N LEU A 303 -1.32 -8.80 14.28
CA LEU A 303 -2.00 -10.07 14.54
C LEU A 303 -1.06 -11.28 14.43
N PRO A 304 -1.30 -12.36 15.20
CA PRO A 304 -0.61 -13.63 15.03
C PRO A 304 -0.76 -14.18 13.59
N GLU A 305 0.25 -14.90 13.08
CA GLU A 305 0.27 -15.43 11.70
C GLU A 305 -0.98 -16.24 11.36
N ALA A 306 -1.41 -17.14 12.24
CA ALA A 306 -2.60 -17.96 12.05
C ALA A 306 -3.88 -17.12 11.91
N GLU A 307 -3.95 -15.98 12.61
CA GLU A 307 -5.09 -15.07 12.54
C GLU A 307 -5.08 -14.26 11.25
N ARG A 308 -3.91 -13.81 10.78
CA ARG A 308 -3.74 -13.19 9.45
C ARG A 308 -4.21 -14.11 8.33
N ASP A 309 -3.78 -15.37 8.36
CA ASP A 309 -4.18 -16.39 7.37
C ASP A 309 -5.70 -16.66 7.42
N ARG A 310 -6.28 -16.74 8.64
CA ARG A 310 -7.73 -16.90 8.83
C ARG A 310 -8.53 -15.73 8.26
N LEU A 311 -8.11 -14.50 8.56
CA LEU A 311 -8.79 -13.27 8.10
C LEU A 311 -8.79 -13.17 6.57
N ASN A 312 -7.63 -13.32 5.93
CA ASN A 312 -7.51 -13.31 4.47
C ASN A 312 -8.42 -14.36 3.82
N ALA A 313 -8.48 -15.57 4.37
CA ALA A 313 -9.35 -16.63 3.86
C ALA A 313 -10.85 -16.31 4.03
N SER A 314 -11.23 -15.52 5.04
CA SER A 314 -12.61 -15.20 5.38
C SER A 314 -13.19 -13.98 4.66
N GLN A 315 -12.36 -13.17 4.00
CA GLN A 315 -12.76 -11.89 3.39
C GLN A 315 -12.45 -11.80 1.88
N PRO A 316 -12.75 -12.82 1.06
CA PRO A 316 -12.43 -12.78 -0.36
C PRO A 316 -13.18 -11.68 -1.12
N GLN A 317 -14.31 -11.18 -0.60
CA GLN A 317 -15.09 -10.09 -1.20
C GLN A 317 -14.35 -8.75 -1.26
N LEU A 318 -13.32 -8.55 -0.44
CA LEU A 318 -12.59 -7.27 -0.41
C LEU A 318 -11.75 -7.03 -1.67
N HIS A 319 -11.33 -8.07 -2.39
CA HIS A 319 -10.50 -7.92 -3.59
C HIS A 319 -10.65 -9.04 -4.64
N ARG A 320 -11.46 -10.07 -4.39
CA ARG A 320 -11.72 -11.20 -5.31
C ARG A 320 -13.19 -11.32 -5.71
N GLY A 321 -13.99 -10.27 -5.47
CA GLY A 321 -15.39 -10.20 -5.88
C GLY A 321 -15.57 -9.86 -7.35
N ILE A 322 -16.82 -9.83 -7.80
CA ILE A 322 -17.23 -9.39 -9.14
C ILE A 322 -17.72 -7.95 -9.06
N SER A 323 -17.47 -7.10 -10.05
CA SER A 323 -18.04 -5.75 -10.04
C SER A 323 -19.58 -5.79 -10.14
N ASP A 324 -20.26 -4.86 -9.46
CA ASP A 324 -21.74 -4.75 -9.53
C ASP A 324 -22.22 -4.64 -10.98
N ALA A 325 -21.55 -3.82 -11.79
CA ALA A 325 -21.87 -3.65 -13.21
C ALA A 325 -21.78 -4.96 -14.00
N THR A 326 -20.80 -5.83 -13.72
CA THR A 326 -20.69 -7.13 -14.39
C THR A 326 -21.78 -8.10 -13.92
N ILE A 327 -22.12 -8.10 -12.62
CA ILE A 327 -23.23 -8.91 -12.09
C ILE A 327 -24.54 -8.49 -12.76
N ASP A 328 -24.81 -7.19 -12.83
CA ASP A 328 -26.01 -6.63 -13.47
C ASP A 328 -26.05 -6.99 -14.95
N ALA A 329 -24.94 -6.84 -15.68
CA ALA A 329 -24.85 -7.20 -17.10
C ALA A 329 -25.12 -8.68 -17.35
N ILE A 330 -24.60 -9.57 -16.48
CA ILE A 330 -24.88 -11.01 -16.55
C ILE A 330 -26.36 -11.28 -16.32
N HIS A 331 -26.96 -10.66 -15.31
CA HIS A 331 -28.37 -10.83 -15.01
C HIS A 331 -29.26 -10.38 -16.18
N GLU A 332 -28.99 -9.20 -16.75
CA GLU A 332 -29.71 -8.69 -17.92
C GLU A 332 -29.55 -9.61 -19.14
N ALA A 333 -28.34 -10.08 -19.43
CA ALA A 333 -28.09 -11.01 -20.52
C ALA A 333 -28.86 -12.33 -20.36
N LEU A 334 -28.90 -12.89 -19.14
CA LEU A 334 -29.70 -14.07 -18.82
C LEU A 334 -31.21 -13.81 -18.98
N TYR A 335 -31.68 -12.63 -18.57
CA TYR A 335 -33.09 -12.25 -18.64
C TYR A 335 -33.57 -12.10 -20.08
N VAL A 336 -32.77 -11.47 -20.94
CA VAL A 336 -33.03 -11.38 -22.39
C VAL A 336 -33.08 -12.78 -23.01
N ARG A 337 -32.06 -13.60 -22.71
CA ARG A 337 -31.92 -14.96 -23.24
C ARG A 337 -33.08 -15.89 -22.87
N ARG A 338 -33.69 -15.70 -21.69
CA ARG A 338 -34.83 -16.52 -21.22
C ARG A 338 -36.00 -16.56 -22.21
N ASN A 339 -36.17 -15.51 -23.02
CA ASN A 339 -37.27 -15.40 -23.98
C ASN A 339 -36.89 -15.87 -25.39
N ASP A 340 -35.64 -16.30 -25.62
CA ASP A 340 -35.16 -16.84 -26.88
C ASP A 340 -35.22 -18.39 -26.85
N PRO A 341 -36.14 -19.03 -27.61
CA PRO A 341 -36.28 -20.47 -27.61
C PRO A 341 -35.10 -21.21 -28.27
N ASP A 342 -34.32 -20.51 -29.10
CA ASP A 342 -33.19 -21.07 -29.84
C ASP A 342 -31.86 -20.84 -29.11
N ALA A 343 -31.90 -20.14 -27.97
CA ALA A 343 -30.71 -19.86 -27.19
C ALA A 343 -30.14 -21.14 -26.55
N PRO A 344 -28.82 -21.40 -26.70
CA PRO A 344 -28.17 -22.53 -26.03
C PRO A 344 -28.38 -22.54 -24.52
N PRO A 345 -28.45 -23.71 -23.87
CA PRO A 345 -28.73 -23.81 -22.44
C PRO A 345 -27.61 -23.20 -21.59
N VAL A 346 -28.00 -22.67 -20.44
CA VAL A 346 -27.11 -22.03 -19.48
C VAL A 346 -27.41 -22.53 -18.07
N ARG A 347 -26.37 -22.75 -17.27
CA ARG A 347 -26.51 -23.17 -15.86
C ARG A 347 -25.47 -22.48 -14.99
N LEU A 348 -25.91 -21.95 -13.85
CA LEU A 348 -25.06 -21.32 -12.85
C LEU A 348 -25.22 -22.08 -11.53
N VAL A 349 -24.11 -22.53 -10.94
CA VAL A 349 -24.12 -23.35 -9.72
C VAL A 349 -23.08 -22.84 -8.72
N ALA A 350 -23.57 -22.35 -7.58
CA ALA A 350 -22.73 -21.94 -6.46
C ALA A 350 -22.53 -23.10 -5.46
N ALA A 351 -21.70 -22.85 -4.44
CA ALA A 351 -21.42 -23.79 -3.36
C ALA A 351 -21.02 -25.19 -3.87
N THR A 352 -20.27 -25.26 -4.97
CA THR A 352 -19.98 -26.53 -5.66
C THR A 352 -18.51 -26.59 -6.05
N GLU A 353 -17.81 -27.59 -5.53
CA GLU A 353 -16.39 -27.80 -5.81
C GLU A 353 -16.17 -28.92 -6.83
N LEU A 354 -15.15 -28.75 -7.67
CA LEU A 354 -14.65 -29.80 -8.55
C LEU A 354 -13.89 -30.82 -7.70
N VAL A 355 -14.22 -32.09 -7.86
CA VAL A 355 -13.59 -33.20 -7.15
C VAL A 355 -12.65 -33.99 -8.07
N ASP A 356 -13.02 -34.15 -9.33
CA ASP A 356 -12.26 -34.95 -10.30
C ASP A 356 -12.66 -34.58 -11.74
N ALA A 357 -11.76 -34.84 -12.69
CA ALA A 357 -12.02 -34.68 -14.12
C ALA A 357 -11.26 -35.72 -14.96
N TRP A 358 -11.96 -36.35 -15.90
CA TRP A 358 -11.37 -37.37 -16.79
C TRP A 358 -12.02 -37.34 -18.17
N HIS A 359 -11.33 -37.94 -19.15
CA HIS A 359 -11.90 -38.21 -20.47
C HIS A 359 -12.66 -39.54 -20.47
N GLU A 360 -13.89 -39.52 -20.98
CA GLU A 360 -14.70 -40.71 -21.18
C GLU A 360 -15.48 -40.62 -22.50
N SER A 361 -15.37 -41.65 -23.34
CA SER A 361 -16.09 -41.74 -24.61
C SER A 361 -15.96 -40.50 -25.52
N GLY A 362 -14.77 -39.89 -25.54
CA GLY A 362 -14.49 -38.71 -26.37
C GLY A 362 -15.01 -37.39 -25.81
N ARG A 363 -15.51 -37.35 -24.56
CA ARG A 363 -15.95 -36.12 -23.89
C ARG A 363 -15.22 -35.92 -22.56
N THR A 364 -15.22 -34.69 -22.06
CA THR A 364 -14.67 -34.34 -20.74
C THR A 364 -15.77 -34.48 -19.69
N VAL A 365 -15.54 -35.33 -18.68
CA VAL A 365 -16.45 -35.53 -17.55
C VAL A 365 -15.90 -34.82 -16.32
N LEU A 366 -16.75 -34.04 -15.66
CA LEU A 366 -16.42 -33.29 -14.44
C LEU A 366 -17.28 -33.79 -13.29
N ARG A 367 -16.63 -34.21 -12.19
CA ARG A 367 -17.32 -34.62 -10.95
C ARG A 367 -17.32 -33.49 -9.94
N TRP A 368 -18.51 -33.21 -9.42
CA TRP A 368 -18.77 -32.11 -8.51
C TRP A 368 -19.25 -32.61 -7.16
N ARG A 369 -18.96 -31.85 -6.11
CA ARG A 369 -19.58 -32.00 -4.79
C ARG A 369 -20.12 -30.66 -4.33
N ASN A 370 -21.40 -30.62 -3.96
CA ASN A 370 -21.96 -29.44 -3.33
C ASN A 370 -21.46 -29.34 -1.87
N SER A 371 -20.99 -28.16 -1.46
CA SER A 371 -20.38 -27.96 -0.14
C SER A 371 -21.39 -27.90 1.00
N GLU A 372 -22.68 -27.69 0.72
CA GLU A 372 -23.74 -27.54 1.72
C GLU A 372 -24.49 -28.84 1.99
N ASN A 373 -24.85 -29.59 0.94
CA ASN A 373 -25.61 -30.85 1.05
C ASN A 373 -24.79 -32.11 0.71
N HIS A 374 -23.53 -31.95 0.30
CA HIS A 374 -22.60 -33.03 -0.05
C HIS A 374 -23.06 -33.95 -1.20
N HIS A 375 -24.09 -33.56 -1.96
CA HIS A 375 -24.50 -34.31 -3.14
C HIS A 375 -23.41 -34.28 -4.20
N VAL A 376 -23.17 -35.45 -4.79
CA VAL A 376 -22.22 -35.64 -5.88
C VAL A 376 -22.98 -35.74 -7.19
N ARG A 377 -22.48 -35.05 -8.21
CA ARG A 377 -23.04 -35.12 -9.57
C ARG A 377 -21.94 -34.99 -10.60
N GLU A 378 -22.14 -35.60 -11.75
CA GLU A 378 -21.24 -35.51 -12.90
C GLU A 378 -21.90 -34.69 -14.02
N THR A 379 -21.07 -33.95 -14.76
CA THR A 379 -21.46 -33.21 -15.96
C THR A 379 -20.47 -33.51 -17.08
N VAL A 380 -20.91 -33.27 -18.31
CA VAL A 380 -20.10 -33.52 -19.51
C VAL A 380 -19.96 -32.21 -20.27
N THR A 381 -18.75 -31.88 -20.72
CA THR A 381 -18.42 -30.65 -21.45
C THR A 381 -17.39 -30.97 -22.52
N ASP A 382 -17.23 -30.07 -23.49
CA ASP A 382 -16.19 -30.20 -24.51
C ASP A 382 -14.91 -29.48 -24.05
N ALA A 383 -15.06 -28.26 -23.50
CA ALA A 383 -13.96 -27.48 -22.95
C ALA A 383 -14.24 -26.92 -21.55
N VAL A 384 -13.16 -26.65 -20.81
CA VAL A 384 -13.16 -26.05 -19.47
C VAL A 384 -12.36 -24.76 -19.48
N VAL A 385 -12.96 -23.66 -19.01
CA VAL A 385 -12.21 -22.44 -18.69
C VAL A 385 -11.97 -22.36 -17.19
N ALA A 386 -10.73 -22.57 -16.77
CA ALA A 386 -10.28 -22.43 -15.39
C ALA A 386 -10.00 -20.95 -15.07
N ALA A 387 -11.00 -20.25 -14.54
CA ALA A 387 -10.89 -18.88 -14.02
C ALA A 387 -10.57 -18.87 -12.52
N THR A 388 -9.56 -19.65 -12.14
CA THR A 388 -9.23 -20.04 -10.77
C THR A 388 -8.11 -19.20 -10.13
N GLY A 389 -7.82 -18.06 -10.75
CA GLY A 389 -6.91 -17.04 -10.25
C GLY A 389 -5.43 -17.42 -10.37
N TYR A 390 -4.61 -16.73 -9.58
CA TYR A 390 -3.17 -16.85 -9.63
C TYR A 390 -2.62 -17.20 -8.23
N ARG A 391 -1.38 -17.69 -8.19
CA ARG A 391 -0.68 -18.01 -6.94
C ARG A 391 0.66 -17.29 -6.89
N SER A 392 0.96 -16.65 -5.77
CA SER A 392 2.31 -16.23 -5.41
C SER A 392 3.12 -17.45 -4.99
N ALA A 393 4.29 -17.66 -5.58
CA ALA A 393 5.25 -18.66 -5.15
C ALA A 393 6.63 -18.01 -5.08
N ALA A 394 7.42 -18.36 -4.05
CA ALA A 394 8.81 -17.93 -3.99
C ALA A 394 9.51 -18.44 -5.26
N PRO A 395 10.13 -17.55 -6.06
CA PRO A 395 10.75 -17.98 -7.30
C PRO A 395 11.92 -18.93 -7.05
N ASP A 396 12.05 -19.97 -7.88
CA ASP A 396 13.11 -20.99 -7.74
C ASP A 396 14.53 -20.41 -7.73
N TRP A 397 14.73 -19.26 -8.40
CA TRP A 397 16.01 -18.56 -8.45
C TRP A 397 16.46 -17.96 -7.10
N LEU A 398 15.56 -17.89 -6.10
CA LEU A 398 15.91 -17.51 -4.71
C LEU A 398 16.37 -18.70 -3.86
N ALA A 399 16.17 -19.94 -4.32
CA ALA A 399 16.49 -21.14 -3.54
C ALA A 399 17.93 -21.16 -2.97
N PRO A 400 18.99 -20.70 -3.68
CA PRO A 400 20.36 -20.72 -3.18
C PRO A 400 20.65 -19.76 -2.02
N VAL A 401 19.80 -18.75 -1.82
CA VAL A 401 19.97 -17.71 -0.78
C VAL A 401 18.84 -17.73 0.24
N ARG A 402 18.06 -18.81 0.28
CA ARG A 402 16.86 -18.93 1.10
C ARG A 402 17.12 -18.72 2.60
N ASP A 403 18.29 -19.10 3.07
CA ASP A 403 18.77 -18.93 4.45
C ASP A 403 19.10 -17.48 4.82
N GLN A 404 19.23 -16.59 3.82
CA GLN A 404 19.48 -15.16 3.99
C GLN A 404 18.18 -14.32 3.94
N LEU A 405 17.03 -14.97 3.74
CA LEU A 405 15.73 -14.31 3.58
C LEU A 405 14.88 -14.43 4.86
N SER A 406 14.03 -13.43 5.07
CA SER A 406 13.00 -13.46 6.11
C SER A 406 11.84 -14.34 5.64
N LEU A 407 11.63 -15.48 6.32
CA LEU A 407 10.57 -16.43 6.02
C LEU A 407 9.64 -16.62 7.22
N ASP A 408 8.36 -16.89 6.95
CA ASP A 408 7.40 -17.28 7.99
C ASP A 408 7.46 -18.78 8.33
N ALA A 409 6.59 -19.23 9.24
CA ALA A 409 6.55 -20.63 9.67
C ALA A 409 6.17 -21.61 8.54
N SER A 410 5.52 -21.11 7.49
CA SER A 410 5.15 -21.87 6.28
C SER A 410 6.23 -21.81 5.19
N GLY A 411 7.36 -21.13 5.45
CA GLY A 411 8.46 -20.97 4.51
C GLY A 411 8.17 -19.99 3.37
N ARG A 412 7.15 -19.13 3.49
CA ARG A 412 6.82 -18.04 2.55
C ARG A 412 7.71 -16.83 2.85
N LEU A 413 8.02 -16.02 1.83
CA LEU A 413 8.69 -14.73 2.04
C LEU A 413 7.85 -13.85 2.97
N SER A 414 8.42 -13.45 4.09
CA SER A 414 7.77 -12.66 5.12
C SER A 414 8.40 -11.26 5.20
N PRO A 415 8.01 -10.34 4.29
CA PRO A 415 8.48 -8.97 4.35
C PRO A 415 8.02 -8.26 5.63
N ASP A 416 8.84 -7.34 6.13
CA ASP A 416 8.48 -6.43 7.22
C ASP A 416 7.51 -5.33 6.76
N ARG A 417 7.20 -4.35 7.63
CA ARG A 417 6.27 -3.24 7.33
C ARG A 417 6.65 -2.48 6.06
N TYR A 418 7.95 -2.33 5.79
CA TYR A 418 8.49 -1.54 4.69
C TYR A 418 8.90 -2.42 3.51
N HIS A 419 8.30 -3.62 3.41
CA HIS A 419 8.50 -4.57 2.33
C HIS A 419 9.90 -5.21 2.26
N ARG A 420 10.70 -5.17 3.33
CA ARG A 420 12.02 -5.78 3.40
C ARG A 420 11.93 -7.25 3.80
N ALA A 421 12.52 -8.14 3.01
CA ALA A 421 12.44 -9.59 3.15
C ALA A 421 13.82 -10.24 3.38
N SER A 422 14.78 -9.50 3.93
CA SER A 422 16.03 -10.03 4.48
C SER A 422 16.34 -9.36 5.82
N PRO A 423 17.07 -10.04 6.75
CA PRO A 423 17.41 -9.46 8.06
C PRO A 423 18.22 -8.16 7.98
N ASP A 424 19.03 -8.00 6.93
CA ASP A 424 19.86 -6.82 6.68
C ASP A 424 19.15 -5.73 5.85
N GLY A 425 17.89 -5.94 5.47
CA GLY A 425 17.09 -4.98 4.71
C GLY A 425 17.42 -4.86 3.21
N THR A 426 18.31 -5.71 2.68
CA THR A 426 18.77 -5.58 1.29
C THR A 426 17.89 -6.29 0.24
N VAL A 427 16.91 -7.11 0.64
CA VAL A 427 15.91 -7.71 -0.26
C VAL A 427 14.55 -7.07 -0.04
N HIS A 428 13.86 -6.67 -1.11
CA HIS A 428 12.53 -6.04 -1.10
C HIS A 428 11.51 -6.83 -1.91
N VAL A 429 10.21 -6.61 -1.68
CA VAL A 429 9.13 -7.35 -2.35
C VAL A 429 7.99 -6.43 -2.80
N LEU A 430 7.56 -6.52 -4.07
CA LEU A 430 6.54 -5.62 -4.65
C LEU A 430 5.18 -6.25 -4.98
N ASN A 431 4.94 -7.53 -4.72
CA ASN A 431 3.62 -8.14 -4.94
C ASN A 431 3.45 -9.49 -4.21
N HIS A 432 4.40 -9.85 -3.35
CA HIS A 432 4.26 -10.99 -2.45
C HIS A 432 3.99 -10.45 -1.06
N GLY A 433 3.09 -11.11 -0.33
CA GLY A 433 2.85 -10.75 1.06
C GLY A 433 1.42 -10.48 1.43
N GLU A 434 0.39 -10.98 0.73
CA GLU A 434 -1.00 -10.87 1.24
C GLU A 434 -1.11 -11.43 2.68
N HIS A 435 -0.37 -12.49 3.00
CA HIS A 435 -0.27 -13.07 4.36
C HIS A 435 0.39 -12.16 5.41
N THR A 436 1.09 -11.09 4.99
CA THR A 436 1.72 -10.09 5.87
C THR A 436 1.19 -8.67 5.69
N HIS A 437 0.50 -8.38 4.58
CA HIS A 437 0.08 -7.03 4.18
C HIS A 437 -1.40 -6.96 3.76
N ALA A 438 -2.16 -8.04 3.92
CA ALA A 438 -3.57 -8.12 3.55
C ALA A 438 -3.84 -7.69 2.10
N LEU A 439 -4.99 -7.09 1.84
CA LEU A 439 -5.42 -6.60 0.52
C LEU A 439 -4.52 -5.48 -0.05
N THR A 440 -3.67 -4.83 0.76
CA THR A 440 -2.78 -3.77 0.27
C THR A 440 -1.66 -4.33 -0.62
N ALA A 441 -1.31 -5.61 -0.47
CA ALA A 441 -0.25 -6.24 -1.27
C ALA A 441 -0.55 -6.27 -2.78
N PRO A 442 -1.71 -6.79 -3.23
CA PRO A 442 -2.06 -6.83 -4.65
C PRO A 442 -2.69 -5.54 -5.20
N ASP A 443 -2.98 -4.54 -4.36
CA ASP A 443 -3.66 -3.31 -4.78
C ASP A 443 -2.74 -2.38 -5.58
N LEU A 444 -3.19 -1.94 -6.76
CA LEU A 444 -2.45 -1.01 -7.62
C LEU A 444 -2.27 0.37 -6.97
N GLY A 445 -3.25 0.83 -6.19
CA GLY A 445 -3.23 2.13 -5.50
C GLY A 445 -2.15 2.22 -4.43
N MET A 446 -1.75 1.08 -3.85
CA MET A 446 -0.66 1.00 -2.87
C MET A 446 0.72 0.85 -3.52
N GLY A 447 0.78 0.66 -4.85
CA GLY A 447 2.01 0.49 -5.61
C GLY A 447 3.00 1.65 -5.45
N PRO A 448 2.62 2.90 -5.74
CA PRO A 448 3.51 4.05 -5.62
C PRO A 448 4.01 4.28 -4.19
N LEU A 449 3.15 4.16 -3.16
CA LEU A 449 3.54 4.29 -1.75
C LEU A 449 4.59 3.25 -1.36
N ARG A 450 4.35 1.98 -1.72
CA ARG A 450 5.34 0.92 -1.51
C ARG A 450 6.67 1.21 -2.20
N ASN A 451 6.64 1.69 -3.44
CA ASN A 451 7.84 2.04 -4.19
C ASN A 451 8.59 3.22 -3.55
N ALA A 452 7.87 4.20 -2.99
CA ALA A 452 8.44 5.30 -2.22
C ALA A 452 9.19 4.79 -0.97
N HIS A 453 8.63 3.85 -0.20
CA HIS A 453 9.32 3.22 0.93
C HIS A 453 10.59 2.48 0.51
N VAL A 454 10.53 1.72 -0.60
CA VAL A 454 11.72 1.02 -1.14
C VAL A 454 12.81 2.02 -1.51
N LEU A 455 12.48 3.08 -2.25
CA LEU A 455 13.45 4.10 -2.65
C LEU A 455 13.98 4.90 -1.46
N ALA A 456 13.16 5.13 -0.44
CA ALA A 456 13.62 5.79 0.78
C ALA A 456 14.70 4.97 1.49
N HIS A 457 14.49 3.66 1.58
CA HIS A 457 15.48 2.76 2.16
C HIS A 457 16.76 2.66 1.32
N VAL A 458 16.62 2.52 0.00
CA VAL A 458 17.76 2.39 -0.94
C VAL A 458 18.63 3.64 -0.95
N THR A 459 18.03 4.82 -0.85
CA THR A 459 18.74 6.11 -0.91
C THR A 459 19.19 6.63 0.45
N GLY A 460 18.63 6.11 1.55
CA GLY A 460 18.88 6.63 2.90
C GLY A 460 18.29 8.02 3.16
N ARG A 461 17.40 8.49 2.29
CA ARG A 461 16.67 9.77 2.37
C ARG A 461 15.21 9.56 1.96
N THR A 462 14.37 10.57 2.05
CA THR A 462 12.94 10.47 1.68
C THR A 462 12.70 11.19 0.34
N PRO A 463 12.90 10.54 -0.83
CA PRO A 463 12.72 11.18 -2.14
C PRO A 463 11.26 11.52 -2.46
N TYR A 464 10.32 10.80 -1.83
CA TYR A 464 8.87 10.95 -2.01
C TYR A 464 8.20 11.01 -0.65
N ILE A 465 7.16 11.82 -0.52
CA ILE A 465 6.33 11.87 0.70
C ILE A 465 5.64 10.51 0.83
N THR A 466 5.58 10.00 2.06
CA THR A 466 4.87 8.76 2.39
C THR A 466 3.86 9.05 3.49
N GLU A 467 2.60 8.71 3.26
CA GLU A 467 1.55 8.82 4.24
C GLU A 467 1.52 7.58 5.14
N ASP A 468 1.51 7.77 6.46
CA ASP A 468 1.39 6.69 7.44
C ASP A 468 0.00 6.62 8.11
N HIS A 469 -0.77 7.71 8.05
CA HIS A 469 -2.13 7.81 8.63
C HIS A 469 -3.08 8.51 7.67
N THR A 470 -4.07 7.76 7.16
CA THR A 470 -4.96 8.25 6.08
C THR A 470 -6.44 8.02 6.35
N THR A 471 -6.79 7.27 7.39
CA THR A 471 -8.16 6.81 7.62
C THR A 471 -8.91 7.61 8.68
N PHE A 472 -10.23 7.71 8.54
CA PHE A 472 -11.10 8.20 9.61
C PHE A 472 -11.36 7.13 10.67
N GLN A 473 -11.33 5.86 10.29
CA GLN A 473 -11.42 4.74 11.21
C GLN A 473 -10.10 4.51 11.95
N SER A 474 -10.19 3.83 13.09
CA SER A 474 -9.05 3.27 13.82
C SER A 474 -9.18 1.75 13.85
N PHE A 475 -8.06 1.05 13.71
CA PHE A 475 -8.03 -0.41 13.65
C PHE A 475 -7.25 -1.00 14.82
N GLY A 476 -7.80 -2.06 15.43
CA GLY A 476 -7.14 -2.80 16.51
C GLY A 476 -7.11 -2.13 17.89
N HIS A 477 -7.33 -0.83 17.98
CA HIS A 477 -7.31 -0.08 19.24
C HIS A 477 -8.34 1.05 19.24
N VAL A 478 -8.73 1.48 20.43
CA VAL A 478 -9.55 2.68 20.61
C VAL A 478 -8.59 3.87 20.72
N PRO A 479 -8.65 4.86 19.82
CA PRO A 479 -7.76 6.00 19.85
C PRO A 479 -8.05 6.86 21.08
N GLN A 480 -7.00 7.44 21.66
CA GLN A 480 -7.17 8.51 22.64
C GLN A 480 -7.36 9.86 21.93
N ARG A 481 -8.00 10.82 22.60
CA ARG A 481 -7.89 12.23 22.19
C ARG A 481 -6.43 12.65 22.22
N HIS A 482 -5.95 13.25 21.12
CA HIS A 482 -4.60 13.79 21.03
C HIS A 482 -4.37 14.80 22.16
N VAL A 483 -3.27 14.58 22.89
CA VAL A 483 -2.81 15.45 23.97
C VAL A 483 -1.75 16.36 23.37
N ALA A 484 -1.97 17.67 23.41
CA ALA A 484 -1.05 18.67 22.91
C ALA A 484 -0.80 19.71 24.01
N PRO A 485 0.36 19.68 24.70
CA PRO A 485 0.70 20.70 25.67
C PRO A 485 0.55 22.12 25.09
N ALA A 486 -0.02 23.03 25.88
CA ALA A 486 -0.22 24.42 25.47
C ALA A 486 1.11 25.18 25.56
N VAL A 487 1.84 25.20 24.44
CA VAL A 487 3.12 25.88 24.28
C VAL A 487 2.97 27.27 23.62
N GLY A 488 4.00 28.11 23.76
CA GLY A 488 4.11 29.40 23.11
C GLY A 488 4.26 29.29 21.58
N PRO A 489 4.24 30.42 20.86
CA PRO A 489 4.34 30.45 19.39
C PRO A 489 5.63 29.86 18.82
N ASP A 490 6.70 29.84 19.62
CA ASP A 490 8.00 29.26 19.31
C ASP A 490 8.13 27.80 19.77
N GLY A 491 7.04 27.19 20.23
CA GLY A 491 7.00 25.83 20.76
C GLY A 491 7.50 25.71 22.20
N THR A 492 7.90 26.80 22.85
CA THR A 492 8.46 26.76 24.21
C THR A 492 7.39 26.83 25.30
N PHE A 493 7.65 26.22 26.44
CA PHE A 493 6.82 26.28 27.64
C PHE A 493 7.64 26.77 28.82
N GLU A 494 7.25 27.92 29.36
CA GLU A 494 7.86 28.50 30.55
C GLU A 494 7.06 28.14 31.80
N THR A 495 7.74 27.72 32.86
CA THR A 495 7.08 27.37 34.11
C THR A 495 7.93 27.65 35.33
N ARG A 496 7.28 27.89 36.47
CA ARG A 496 7.93 27.96 37.78
C ARG A 496 7.56 26.74 38.59
N ALA A 497 8.54 26.06 39.16
CA ALA A 497 8.33 24.90 40.02
C ALA A 497 9.32 24.93 41.20
N LEU A 498 8.80 24.77 42.42
CA LEU A 498 9.58 24.82 43.66
C LEU A 498 10.49 26.06 43.77
N GLY A 499 9.99 27.23 43.35
CA GLY A 499 10.72 28.49 43.40
C GLY A 499 11.78 28.68 42.30
N ARG A 500 11.88 27.76 41.33
CA ARG A 500 12.85 27.78 40.22
C ARG A 500 12.11 28.01 38.90
N ALA A 501 12.76 28.67 37.95
CA ALA A 501 12.21 28.94 36.63
C ALA A 501 12.79 27.97 35.60
N PHE A 502 11.94 27.38 34.78
CA PHE A 502 12.30 26.39 33.76
C PHE A 502 11.72 26.79 32.41
N THR A 503 12.47 26.49 31.36
CA THR A 503 12.02 26.57 29.97
C THR A 503 12.09 25.17 29.38
N LEU A 504 10.98 24.70 28.83
CA LEU A 504 10.89 23.43 28.11
C LEU A 504 10.73 23.76 26.63
N ARG A 505 11.56 23.16 25.78
CA ARG A 505 11.43 23.29 24.33
C ARG A 505 11.49 21.91 23.68
N PRO A 506 10.85 21.72 22.51
CA PRO A 506 11.04 20.51 21.73
C PRO A 506 12.52 20.26 21.48
N VAL A 507 12.89 18.98 21.45
CA VAL A 507 14.20 18.54 20.98
C VAL A 507 14.36 18.95 19.51
N ASP A 508 15.52 19.51 19.18
CA ASP A 508 15.98 19.68 17.80
C ASP A 508 16.89 18.48 17.50
N PRO A 509 16.44 17.46 16.73
CA PRO A 509 17.22 16.23 16.55
C PRO A 509 18.59 16.44 15.90
N ASP A 510 18.76 17.52 15.12
CA ASP A 510 20.03 17.87 14.49
C ASP A 510 20.89 18.74 15.42
N GLY A 511 20.28 19.74 16.07
CA GLY A 511 20.97 20.67 16.97
C GLY A 511 21.37 20.07 18.32
N ASP A 512 20.60 19.11 18.84
CA ASP A 512 20.78 18.54 20.17
C ASP A 512 21.47 17.16 20.17
N ALA A 513 21.79 16.59 19.00
CA ALA A 513 22.35 15.24 18.88
C ALA A 513 23.55 14.99 19.80
N ALA A 514 24.53 15.90 19.79
CA ALA A 514 25.71 15.82 20.64
C ALA A 514 25.40 15.90 22.15
N LEU A 515 24.43 16.73 22.53
CA LEU A 515 23.97 16.87 23.92
C LEU A 515 23.29 15.58 24.40
N LEU A 516 22.35 15.07 23.61
CA LEU A 516 21.59 13.86 23.89
C LEU A 516 22.52 12.64 23.92
N HIS A 517 23.47 12.54 22.98
CA HIS A 517 24.49 11.49 23.00
C HIS A 517 25.31 11.54 24.29
N ALA A 518 25.77 12.71 24.74
CA ALA A 518 26.51 12.83 26.00
C ALA A 518 25.70 12.39 27.23
N TRP A 519 24.37 12.53 27.19
CA TRP A 519 23.47 12.17 28.28
C TRP A 519 23.07 10.68 28.26
N LEU A 520 22.66 10.18 27.10
CA LEU A 520 22.00 8.89 26.94
C LEU A 520 22.97 7.73 26.68
N SER A 521 24.20 8.00 26.24
CA SER A 521 25.25 6.98 26.15
C SER A 521 25.81 6.56 27.53
N SER A 522 25.51 7.33 28.59
CA SER A 522 25.99 7.07 29.95
C SER A 522 25.36 5.80 30.55
N PRO A 523 26.09 5.01 31.37
CA PRO A 523 25.51 3.88 32.11
C PRO A 523 24.31 4.26 33.00
N ARG A 524 24.19 5.53 33.37
CA ARG A 524 23.05 6.06 34.13
C ARG A 524 21.74 6.01 33.34
N ALA A 525 21.80 6.05 32.01
CA ALA A 525 20.67 5.98 31.09
C ALA A 525 20.29 4.56 30.68
N HIS A 526 20.74 3.51 31.39
CA HIS A 526 20.43 2.11 31.05
C HIS A 526 18.94 1.81 30.82
N ALA A 527 18.04 2.53 31.51
CA ALA A 527 16.59 2.38 31.36
C ALA A 527 16.03 2.95 30.04
N TRP A 528 16.84 3.67 29.27
CA TRP A 528 16.48 4.31 27.99
C TRP A 528 16.97 3.51 26.78
N GLY A 529 17.60 2.34 26.98
CA GLY A 529 18.00 1.44 25.88
C GLY A 529 19.12 1.94 24.95
N LEU A 530 19.63 3.17 25.14
CA LEU A 530 20.59 3.83 24.25
C LEU A 530 22.04 3.85 24.78
N VAL A 531 22.35 3.05 25.80
CA VAL A 531 23.71 2.99 26.37
C VAL A 531 24.68 2.42 25.33
N GLY A 532 25.72 3.19 24.99
CA GLY A 532 26.70 2.83 23.96
C GLY A 532 26.28 3.16 22.52
N ALA A 533 25.12 3.80 22.31
CA ALA A 533 24.73 4.33 21.01
C ALA A 533 25.68 5.46 20.59
N ASP A 534 25.94 5.57 19.28
CA ASP A 534 26.65 6.70 18.70
C ASP A 534 25.72 7.89 18.43
N GLU A 535 26.29 9.06 18.13
CA GLU A 535 25.54 10.29 17.89
C GLU A 535 24.54 10.17 16.72
N GLN A 536 24.89 9.42 15.67
CA GLN A 536 23.98 9.18 14.54
C GLN A 536 22.77 8.34 14.95
N THR A 537 22.96 7.34 15.81
CA THR A 537 21.86 6.53 16.35
C THR A 537 20.92 7.36 17.20
N ILE A 538 21.46 8.25 18.04
CA ILE A 538 20.66 9.19 18.84
C ILE A 538 19.87 10.13 17.93
N SER A 539 20.52 10.77 16.96
CA SER A 539 19.84 11.67 16.03
C SER A 539 18.71 10.97 15.27
N ARG A 540 18.95 9.74 14.77
CA ARG A 540 17.91 8.93 14.11
C ARG A 540 16.71 8.63 15.03
N GLU A 541 16.97 8.30 16.30
CA GLU A 541 15.90 8.01 17.26
C GLU A 541 15.02 9.23 17.53
N TYR A 542 15.62 10.41 17.74
CA TYR A 542 14.83 11.62 17.99
C TYR A 542 14.16 12.16 16.73
N HIS A 543 14.73 11.96 15.53
CA HIS A 543 14.02 12.20 14.26
C HIS A 543 12.79 11.30 14.12
N ARG A 544 12.89 10.02 14.52
CA ARG A 544 11.74 9.10 14.55
C ARG A 544 10.65 9.60 15.50
N MET A 545 11.02 10.04 16.70
CA MET A 545 10.07 10.55 17.69
C MET A 545 9.38 11.83 17.20
N THR A 546 10.13 12.80 16.65
CA THR A 546 9.54 14.04 16.11
C THR A 546 8.58 13.78 14.93
N ALA A 547 8.78 12.69 14.19
CA ALA A 547 7.87 12.27 13.12
C ALA A 547 6.66 11.45 13.63
N ALA A 548 6.63 11.05 14.91
CA ALA A 548 5.56 10.23 15.46
C ALA A 548 4.48 11.10 16.12
N ASP A 549 3.21 10.89 15.78
CA ASP A 549 2.06 11.64 16.36
C ASP A 549 1.73 11.28 17.82
N ALA A 550 2.53 10.41 18.45
CA ALA A 550 2.23 9.75 19.72
C ALA A 550 3.26 10.02 20.82
N GLU A 551 4.38 10.65 20.51
CA GLU A 551 5.52 10.84 21.42
C GLU A 551 6.14 12.22 21.17
N ASP A 552 6.48 12.95 22.24
CA ASP A 552 7.23 14.20 22.15
C ASP A 552 8.44 14.15 23.09
N ALA A 553 9.54 14.75 22.67
CA ALA A 553 10.75 14.90 23.47
C ALA A 553 11.05 16.38 23.72
N TRP A 554 11.40 16.71 24.97
CA TRP A 554 11.62 18.09 25.41
C TRP A 554 12.95 18.25 26.17
N ILE A 555 13.68 19.30 25.82
CA ILE A 555 14.83 19.77 26.60
C ILE A 555 14.33 20.71 27.69
N VAL A 556 14.60 20.35 28.95
CA VAL A 556 14.32 21.20 30.12
C VAL A 556 15.58 21.99 30.47
N SER A 557 15.47 23.32 30.46
CA SER A 557 16.54 24.26 30.77
C SER A 557 16.23 25.11 32.00
N GLU A 558 17.26 25.50 32.73
CA GLU A 558 17.20 26.47 33.82
C GLU A 558 18.31 27.49 33.62
N HIS A 559 17.96 28.78 33.58
CA HIS A 559 18.90 29.86 33.20
C HIS A 559 19.63 29.54 31.87
N ASP A 560 18.88 29.11 30.86
CA ASP A 560 19.37 28.74 29.52
C ASP A 560 20.38 27.58 29.49
N ARG A 561 20.45 26.78 30.56
CA ARG A 561 21.30 25.59 30.63
C ARG A 561 20.45 24.33 30.60
N PRO A 562 20.60 23.47 29.57
CA PRO A 562 19.96 22.17 29.52
C PRO A 562 20.34 21.32 30.75
N LEU A 563 19.34 20.77 31.43
CA LEU A 563 19.55 19.96 32.65
C LEU A 563 18.78 18.64 32.67
N ALA A 564 17.77 18.48 31.83
CA ALA A 564 16.98 17.26 31.77
C ALA A 564 16.34 17.08 30.39
N LEU A 565 16.01 15.84 30.11
CA LEU A 565 15.24 15.39 28.96
C LEU A 565 13.93 14.80 29.48
N LEU A 566 12.85 15.18 28.83
CA LEU A 566 11.50 14.76 29.10
C LEU A 566 10.96 14.06 27.86
N GLU A 567 10.34 12.89 28.02
CA GLU A 567 9.55 12.28 26.96
C GLU A 567 8.10 12.16 27.44
N THR A 568 7.18 12.63 26.63
CA THR A 568 5.73 12.51 26.83
C THR A 568 5.17 11.63 25.73
N TYR A 569 4.21 10.76 26.04
CA TYR A 569 3.65 9.84 25.04
C TYR A 569 2.18 9.55 25.29
N ASP A 570 1.46 9.11 24.26
CA ASP A 570 0.12 8.53 24.36
C ASP A 570 0.23 7.07 24.84
N PRO A 571 -0.19 6.75 26.08
CA PRO A 571 -0.09 5.39 26.58
C PRO A 571 -0.92 4.40 25.75
N ALA A 572 -1.97 4.84 25.05
CA ALA A 572 -2.81 4.01 24.19
C ALA A 572 -2.08 3.53 22.92
N ARG A 573 -1.01 4.22 22.52
CA ARG A 573 -0.13 3.85 21.40
C ARG A 573 1.19 3.22 21.85
N SER A 574 1.37 2.99 23.15
CA SER A 574 2.57 2.39 23.72
C SER A 574 2.38 0.88 23.99
N PRO A 575 3.46 0.10 24.20
CA PRO A 575 3.37 -1.29 24.66
C PRO A 575 2.54 -1.49 25.94
N LEU A 576 2.33 -0.43 26.73
CA LEU A 576 1.51 -0.46 27.93
C LEU A 576 0.04 -0.78 27.62
N ALA A 577 -0.51 -0.31 26.49
CA ALA A 577 -1.91 -0.51 26.11
C ALA A 577 -2.30 -1.99 25.96
N ALA A 578 -1.33 -2.85 25.65
CA ALA A 578 -1.56 -4.29 25.51
C ALA A 578 -1.75 -5.01 26.85
N VAL A 579 -1.26 -4.43 27.95
CA VAL A 579 -1.21 -5.09 29.27
C VAL A 579 -1.84 -4.27 30.39
N TRP A 580 -2.25 -3.04 30.12
CA TRP A 580 -2.81 -2.13 31.11
C TRP A 580 -4.01 -1.34 30.55
N PRO A 581 -5.08 -1.16 31.33
CA PRO A 581 -6.25 -0.39 30.90
C PRO A 581 -5.99 1.12 30.93
N VAL A 582 -5.51 1.64 29.80
CA VAL A 582 -5.40 3.07 29.51
C VAL A 582 -6.80 3.70 29.41
N ARG A 583 -6.93 4.98 29.77
CA ARG A 583 -8.19 5.74 29.77
C ARG A 583 -8.02 7.04 29.00
N ASP A 584 -9.12 7.56 28.46
CA ASP A 584 -9.13 8.90 27.86
C ASP A 584 -8.53 9.96 28.80
N GLY A 585 -7.59 10.74 28.27
CA GLY A 585 -6.87 11.78 29.01
C GLY A 585 -5.66 11.28 29.81
N ASP A 586 -5.22 10.04 29.59
CA ASP A 586 -3.96 9.51 30.10
C ASP A 586 -2.77 10.07 29.30
N ALA A 587 -1.78 10.66 29.97
CA ALA A 587 -0.52 11.05 29.34
C ALA A 587 0.65 10.29 29.99
N GLY A 588 1.52 9.73 29.16
CA GLY A 588 2.75 9.07 29.57
C GLY A 588 3.88 10.06 29.86
N LEU A 589 4.79 9.69 30.75
CA LEU A 589 5.88 10.56 31.20
C LEU A 589 7.17 9.76 31.49
N HIS A 590 8.24 9.99 30.75
CA HIS A 590 9.60 9.57 31.13
C HIS A 590 10.49 10.79 31.40
N LEU A 591 11.33 10.70 32.43
CA LEU A 591 12.20 11.79 32.86
C LEU A 591 13.64 11.32 33.04
N PHE A 592 14.56 12.02 32.37
CA PHE A 592 16.00 11.88 32.55
C PHE A 592 16.63 13.19 33.00
N VAL A 593 17.42 13.17 34.08
CA VAL A 593 18.16 14.36 34.54
C VAL A 593 19.64 14.17 34.26
N ALA A 594 20.23 15.16 33.61
CA ALA A 594 21.61 15.16 33.14
C ALA A 594 22.60 14.79 34.26
N PRO A 595 23.62 13.96 33.97
CA PRO A 595 24.71 13.70 34.91
C PRO A 595 25.44 15.00 35.28
N THR A 596 25.75 15.19 36.56
CA THR A 596 26.53 16.36 37.04
C THR A 596 27.53 15.95 38.10
N SER A 597 28.70 16.57 38.08
CA SER A 597 29.73 16.43 39.12
C SER A 597 29.41 17.23 40.38
N ARG A 598 28.45 18.16 40.33
CA ARG A 598 28.00 19.01 41.43
C ARG A 598 26.47 18.96 41.56
N PRO A 599 25.91 17.89 42.16
CA PRO A 599 24.47 17.74 42.29
C PRO A 599 23.88 18.80 43.22
N VAL A 600 22.85 19.51 42.75
CA VAL A 600 22.05 20.43 43.56
C VAL A 600 20.86 19.65 44.15
N PRO A 601 20.69 19.61 45.48
CA PRO A 601 19.56 18.94 46.11
C PRO A 601 18.21 19.48 45.60
N GLY A 602 17.26 18.58 45.35
CA GLY A 602 15.91 18.95 44.91
C GLY A 602 15.74 19.17 43.40
N THR A 603 16.80 19.14 42.59
CA THR A 603 16.69 19.36 41.13
C THR A 603 15.74 18.39 40.43
N THR A 604 15.86 17.08 40.65
CA THR A 604 14.95 16.11 40.01
C THR A 604 13.49 16.32 40.40
N ARG A 605 13.22 16.76 41.64
CA ARG A 605 11.87 17.08 42.11
C ARG A 605 11.31 18.33 41.42
N ALA A 606 12.13 19.38 41.28
CA ALA A 606 11.73 20.60 40.59
C ALA A 606 11.46 20.35 39.10
N VAL A 607 12.28 19.54 38.43
CA VAL A 607 12.06 19.15 37.04
C VAL A 607 10.81 18.29 36.89
N MET A 608 10.59 17.30 37.77
CA MET A 608 9.37 16.50 37.75
C MET A 608 8.10 17.37 37.88
N ALA A 609 8.13 18.37 38.75
CA ALA A 609 7.02 19.33 38.87
C ALA A 609 6.85 20.20 37.61
N ALA A 610 7.95 20.64 36.98
CA ALA A 610 7.89 21.38 35.71
C ALA A 610 7.32 20.52 34.55
N ALA A 611 7.71 19.25 34.48
CA ALA A 611 7.16 18.27 33.52
C ALA A 611 5.66 18.04 33.71
N LEU A 612 5.20 17.91 34.96
CA LEU A 612 3.77 17.82 35.25
C LEU A 612 3.03 19.10 34.83
N ASN A 613 3.58 20.29 35.09
CA ASN A 613 2.98 21.55 34.65
C ASN A 613 2.80 21.61 33.12
N LEU A 614 3.76 21.09 32.35
CA LEU A 614 3.65 20.98 30.90
C LEU A 614 2.45 20.09 30.52
N LEU A 615 2.36 18.88 31.05
CA LEU A 615 1.25 17.96 30.74
C LEU A 615 -0.11 18.53 31.17
N TRP A 616 -0.18 19.21 32.32
CA TRP A 616 -1.42 19.82 32.79
C TRP A 616 -1.83 21.09 32.04
N SER A 617 -0.95 21.66 31.23
CA SER A 617 -1.29 22.80 30.37
C SER A 617 -2.37 22.45 29.35
N ASP A 618 -2.45 21.17 28.95
CA ASP A 618 -3.54 20.66 28.13
C ASP A 618 -4.72 20.19 29.02
N PRO A 619 -5.90 20.84 28.94
CA PRO A 619 -7.08 20.42 29.70
C PRO A 619 -7.58 19.01 29.38
N ALA A 620 -7.21 18.40 28.25
CA ALA A 620 -7.54 17.01 27.93
C ALA A 620 -6.82 16.01 28.84
N VAL A 621 -5.65 16.37 29.39
CA VAL A 621 -4.89 15.49 30.30
C VAL A 621 -5.56 15.47 31.67
N GLN A 622 -6.14 14.32 32.02
CA GLN A 622 -6.78 14.06 33.30
C GLN A 622 -5.89 13.25 34.23
N ARG A 623 -4.92 12.52 33.68
CA ARG A 623 -4.11 11.58 34.44
C ARG A 623 -2.73 11.43 33.80
N VAL A 624 -1.67 11.45 34.59
CA VAL A 624 -0.31 11.18 34.11
C VAL A 624 0.16 9.83 34.63
N LEU A 625 0.74 9.03 33.75
CA LEU A 625 1.21 7.67 33.98
C LEU A 625 2.72 7.61 33.87
N VAL A 626 3.30 6.79 34.74
CA VAL A 626 4.71 6.40 34.69
C VAL A 626 4.81 4.92 34.99
N GLU A 627 5.67 4.21 34.26
CA GLU A 627 5.91 2.77 34.46
C GLU A 627 7.40 2.45 34.67
N PRO A 628 8.02 2.93 35.78
CA PRO A 628 9.39 2.56 36.10
C PRO A 628 9.54 1.05 36.33
N ASP A 629 10.74 0.52 36.13
CA ASP A 629 11.09 -0.84 36.58
C ASP A 629 10.79 -0.96 38.08
N ALA A 630 10.10 -2.03 38.50
CA ALA A 630 9.68 -2.27 39.88
C ALA A 630 10.85 -2.20 40.88
N ARG A 631 12.07 -2.54 40.43
CA ARG A 631 13.31 -2.51 41.22
C ARG A 631 13.90 -1.11 41.39
N ASN A 632 13.47 -0.12 40.61
CA ASN A 632 14.00 1.23 40.65
C ASN A 632 13.35 2.08 41.76
N GLU A 633 13.71 1.80 43.00
CA GLU A 633 13.16 2.50 44.18
C GLU A 633 13.43 4.01 44.18
N ARG A 634 14.52 4.46 43.54
CA ARG A 634 14.89 5.88 43.52
C ARG A 634 13.90 6.72 42.73
N ILE A 635 13.54 6.31 41.51
CA ILE A 635 12.54 7.04 40.71
C ILE A 635 11.14 6.86 41.31
N ARG A 636 10.82 5.67 41.84
CA ARG A 636 9.54 5.43 42.52
C ARG A 636 9.35 6.34 43.73
N ALA A 637 10.41 6.60 44.51
CA ALA A 637 10.36 7.57 45.60
C ALA A 637 10.13 9.02 45.12
N ILE A 638 10.65 9.39 43.94
CA ILE A 638 10.38 10.70 43.32
C ILE A 638 8.94 10.78 42.82
N ASN A 639 8.44 9.73 42.17
CA ASN A 639 7.06 9.65 41.68
C ASN A 639 6.08 9.78 42.85
N ARG A 640 6.29 9.03 43.95
CA ARG A 640 5.48 9.16 45.17
C ARG A 640 5.50 10.58 45.76
N TRP A 641 6.66 11.24 45.75
CA TRP A 641 6.77 12.64 46.15
C TRP A 641 5.98 13.58 45.20
N ALA A 642 5.97 13.29 43.91
CA ALA A 642 5.22 14.02 42.89
C ALA A 642 3.72 13.64 42.83
N GLY A 643 3.19 12.95 43.85
CA GLY A 643 1.76 12.64 43.96
C GLY A 643 1.32 11.38 43.20
N PHE A 644 2.24 10.67 42.56
CA PHE A 644 1.90 9.41 41.90
C PHE A 644 1.60 8.32 42.92
N ARG A 645 0.47 7.65 42.73
CA ARG A 645 0.07 6.44 43.45
C ARG A 645 0.41 5.22 42.62
N GLU A 646 1.09 4.25 43.22
CA GLU A 646 1.32 2.94 42.61
C GLU A 646 -0.01 2.18 42.52
N VAL A 647 -0.41 1.81 41.31
CA VAL A 647 -1.73 1.23 41.01
C VAL A 647 -1.65 -0.25 40.61
N GLY A 648 -0.47 -0.75 40.25
CA GLY A 648 -0.24 -2.17 39.96
C GLY A 648 1.10 -2.42 39.29
N GLU A 649 1.40 -3.69 39.03
CA GLU A 649 2.54 -4.11 38.22
C GLU A 649 2.06 -4.78 36.93
N CYS A 650 2.81 -4.59 35.85
CA CYS A 650 2.60 -5.29 34.59
C CYS A 650 3.94 -5.79 34.01
N HIS A 651 3.87 -6.78 33.13
CA HIS A 651 5.05 -7.30 32.44
C HIS A 651 5.12 -6.71 31.05
N LEU A 652 6.15 -5.91 30.81
CA LEU A 652 6.56 -5.44 29.49
C LEU A 652 7.73 -6.32 29.01
N ALA A 653 8.01 -6.30 27.70
CA ALA A 653 9.04 -7.16 27.09
C ALA A 653 10.40 -7.07 27.81
N GLU A 654 10.78 -5.88 28.28
CA GLU A 654 12.10 -5.62 28.86
C GLU A 654 12.13 -5.51 30.39
N LYS A 655 10.96 -5.35 31.04
CA LYS A 655 10.87 -5.06 32.48
C LYS A 655 9.55 -5.50 33.10
N THR A 656 9.60 -5.77 34.40
CA THR A 656 8.39 -5.72 35.23
C THR A 656 8.21 -4.27 35.68
N ALA A 657 7.14 -3.64 35.21
CA ALA A 657 6.91 -2.22 35.40
C ALA A 657 5.90 -1.99 36.54
N CYS A 658 6.21 -1.05 37.44
CA CYS A 658 5.30 -0.63 38.50
C CYS A 658 4.53 0.60 38.02
N VAL A 659 3.32 0.39 37.52
CA VAL A 659 2.48 1.45 36.98
C VAL A 659 2.05 2.37 38.12
N SER A 660 2.38 3.65 37.99
CA SER A 660 2.00 4.70 38.92
C SER A 660 1.26 5.81 38.20
N VAL A 661 0.29 6.40 38.90
CA VAL A 661 -0.67 7.35 38.34
C VAL A 661 -0.78 8.57 39.24
N VAL A 662 -0.77 9.77 38.66
CA VAL A 662 -1.23 10.99 39.32
C VAL A 662 -2.42 11.57 38.56
N VAL A 663 -3.48 11.91 39.29
CA VAL A 663 -4.69 12.52 38.71
C VAL A 663 -4.54 14.04 38.76
N ARG A 664 -5.08 14.72 37.74
CA ARG A 664 -5.16 16.19 37.72
C ARG A 664 -5.76 16.70 39.04
N GLY A 665 -5.04 17.60 39.71
CA GLY A 665 -5.45 18.17 41.01
C GLY A 665 -4.98 17.39 42.25
N GLU A 666 -4.43 16.18 42.09
CA GLU A 666 -3.90 15.34 43.19
C GLU A 666 -2.35 15.36 43.30
N GLY A 667 -1.67 16.17 42.49
CA GLY A 667 -0.21 16.35 42.55
C GLY A 667 0.27 17.12 43.79
N PRO A 668 1.59 17.29 43.99
CA PRO A 668 2.16 18.01 45.12
C PRO A 668 1.63 19.44 45.10
N GLN A 669 0.70 19.72 46.01
CA GLN A 669 0.16 21.05 46.19
C GLN A 669 1.25 21.94 46.79
N ASP A 670 1.86 22.77 45.95
CA ASP A 670 2.41 24.06 46.37
C ASP A 670 2.51 25.02 45.16
N HIS A 671 1.52 25.92 45.12
CA HIS A 671 1.58 27.28 44.57
C HIS A 671 2.14 27.51 43.15
N VAL A 672 1.30 27.33 42.14
CA VAL A 672 1.30 28.21 40.95
C VAL A 672 -0.14 28.58 40.61
N ARG A 673 -0.67 29.61 41.28
CA ARG A 673 -1.55 30.55 40.58
C ARG A 673 -0.66 31.22 39.54
N THR A 674 -0.80 30.87 38.28
CA THR A 674 -0.34 31.73 37.19
C THR A 674 -1.06 33.06 37.38
N ALA A 675 -0.32 34.12 37.70
CA ALA A 675 -0.87 35.45 37.88
C ALA A 675 -1.37 36.07 36.54
N ASP A 676 -1.37 35.31 35.44
CA ASP A 676 -1.72 35.81 34.10
C ASP A 676 -3.00 35.22 33.50
N THR A 677 -3.77 34.39 34.23
CA THR A 677 -4.99 33.78 33.65
C THR A 677 -6.27 34.58 33.90
N GLU A 678 -6.27 35.60 34.77
CA GLU A 678 -7.43 36.50 34.94
C GLU A 678 -7.41 37.71 34.00
N ALA A 679 -6.25 38.07 33.42
CA ALA A 679 -6.15 39.19 32.49
C ALA A 679 -6.64 38.82 31.07
N SER A 680 -6.38 37.61 30.58
CA SER A 680 -6.75 37.22 29.21
C SER A 680 -8.22 36.84 29.03
N VAL A 681 -8.94 36.55 30.12
CA VAL A 681 -10.39 36.27 30.09
C VAL A 681 -11.21 37.56 30.15
N ALA A 682 -10.71 38.60 30.83
CA ALA A 682 -11.33 39.92 30.82
C ALA A 682 -11.17 40.63 29.46
N GLU A 683 -10.03 40.46 28.79
CA GLU A 683 -9.75 41.13 27.51
C GLU A 683 -10.51 40.49 26.32
N ARG A 684 -10.92 39.22 26.42
CA ARG A 684 -11.81 38.57 25.43
C ARG A 684 -13.29 38.88 25.64
N ALA A 685 -13.69 39.42 26.79
CA ALA A 685 -15.07 39.84 27.06
C ALA A 685 -15.40 41.24 26.51
N GLU A 686 -14.40 42.09 26.24
CA GLU A 686 -14.59 43.44 25.67
C GLU A 686 -14.54 43.51 24.14
N VAL A 687 -14.14 42.45 23.44
CA VAL A 687 -14.19 42.37 21.96
C VAL A 687 -15.54 41.83 21.46
N THR A 688 -16.47 41.50 22.36
CA THR A 688 -17.84 41.12 21.99
C THR A 688 -18.86 42.07 22.64
N ARG A 689 -18.84 43.34 22.21
CA ARG A 689 -19.97 44.26 22.32
C ARG A 689 -20.04 45.21 21.14
#